data_AF-A0A7R9U592-F1
#
_entry.id   AF-A0A7R9U592-F1
#
_cell.length_a   1.000
_cell.length_b   1.000
_cell.length_c   1.000
_cell.angle_alpha   90.00
_cell.angle_beta   90.00
_cell.angle_gamma   90.00
#
_symmetry.space_group_name_H-M   'P 1'
#
loop_
_entity.id
_entity.type
_entity.pdbx_description
1 polymer ?
#
loop_
_entity_poly.entity_id
_entity_poly.type
_entity_poly.pdbx_seq_one_letter_code
_entity_poly.pdbx_strand_id
1 'polypeptide(L)'
;RLGDARVLRGTLSTMLSLVLLGLWGALGKVEAKGGLFGANAGDFDSWVLALYWQPEWIKGRCDTVWGSEFSPADYAAAHLSIHGLWPDYDPDLRDGYTYPEFCVEDGGADYTICAQQNYQDSICQPSDPTLDAFNVTDRWLTYSEWYSWDDGSVPHEWSKHGGCTGWTQQQYFQTVEDTYIRVAQTGGFDFISANVGNTVSHADLVTSFAADLNGMQPAIQCDSGCVLSQVWVAWTVEEDLMPGDPVDHADADNCRSCNQITIPQYDGCGYDFPPDEANTDPSDIPNPFDPELGSPTPSPGGPPAPASSESPTSPVVIKNGLLGAPPGDFDKWVLALYWQPEWIARACDTTWAENFSPADYAAAYLSVHGLWPDYDPESRDGYRYPEWCTTAGGVDYSPCASDIRNPICAPSESTLQTFNVSDRWQTYTEWYAFSGTASYHEWAKHGGCTGWTQDFYFTTLEDTYIRVAQLDGFSYLANHAGEDVPHDDIVDAFASDLNGNQPAIICDGRCTLSQVWFMWTVQPDLTPGDPVDHSSADTCRTCLTVTIPLYDGCGQAFPPNVANTDPASIDNPFDDDDGSGSGSGGGGSSSSSGNEAIWAPIIAIVFVLGLVGGFAAYYTGRCQASEEFKPLVEETKDQEMAEMTE
;
A
#
# COMPACT_ATOMS: atom_id res chain seq x y z
N ARG A 1 28.95 74.41 28.22
CA ARG A 1 29.49 73.03 28.12
C ARG A 1 28.82 72.41 26.91
N LEU A 2 29.48 72.54 25.75
CA LEU A 2 29.12 71.92 24.48
C LEU A 2 30.15 70.81 24.27
N GLY A 3 29.68 69.58 24.24
CA GLY A 3 30.49 68.36 24.17
C GLY A 3 29.60 67.24 24.66
N ASP A 4 29.50 66.15 23.90
CA ASP A 4 28.79 64.88 24.21
C ASP A 4 27.54 64.57 23.38
N ALA A 5 27.29 65.26 22.27
CA ALA A 5 26.29 64.84 21.28
C ALA A 5 26.85 64.05 20.08
N ARG A 6 28.17 63.81 20.01
CA ARG A 6 28.82 63.12 18.87
C ARG A 6 29.21 61.67 19.12
N VAL A 7 29.20 61.18 20.37
CA VAL A 7 29.63 59.80 20.68
C VAL A 7 28.46 58.80 20.63
N LEU A 8 27.21 59.23 20.90
CA LEU A 8 26.05 58.33 20.84
C LEU A 8 25.47 58.06 19.44
N ARG A 9 25.83 58.85 18.41
CA ARG A 9 25.39 58.58 17.03
C ARG A 9 26.24 57.53 16.30
N GLY A 10 27.47 57.29 16.77
CA GLY A 10 28.34 56.24 16.21
C GLY A 10 27.93 54.86 16.68
N THR A 11 27.70 54.68 17.98
CA THR A 11 27.42 53.36 18.58
C THR A 11 26.04 52.79 18.27
N LEU A 12 25.01 53.64 18.13
CA LEU A 12 23.67 53.16 17.74
C LEU A 12 23.62 52.70 16.26
N SER A 13 24.40 53.32 15.37
CA SER A 13 24.42 52.95 13.94
C SER A 13 25.17 51.64 13.72
N THR A 14 26.22 51.36 14.50
CA THR A 14 26.96 50.10 14.42
C THR A 14 26.21 48.93 15.07
N MET A 15 25.49 49.15 16.17
CA MET A 15 24.68 48.10 16.80
C MET A 15 23.42 47.75 16.00
N LEU A 16 22.78 48.72 15.33
CA LEU A 16 21.64 48.42 14.44
C LEU A 16 22.09 47.67 13.17
N SER A 17 23.30 47.94 12.67
CA SER A 17 23.86 47.22 11.52
C SER A 17 24.26 45.78 11.86
N LEU A 18 24.76 45.53 13.08
CA LEU A 18 25.10 44.18 13.55
C LEU A 18 23.86 43.33 13.89
N VAL A 19 22.77 43.95 14.37
CA VAL A 19 21.49 43.24 14.58
C VAL A 19 20.81 42.95 13.24
N LEU A 20 20.92 43.84 12.25
CA LEU A 20 20.39 43.58 10.89
C LEU A 20 21.24 42.55 10.12
N LEU A 21 22.56 42.48 10.35
CA LEU A 21 23.42 41.40 9.81
C LEU A 21 23.22 40.07 10.55
N GLY A 22 22.96 40.09 11.86
CA GLY A 22 22.64 38.90 12.65
C GLY A 22 21.25 38.33 12.37
N LEU A 23 20.28 39.17 11.97
CA LEU A 23 18.95 38.73 11.52
C LEU A 23 18.91 38.31 10.04
N TRP A 24 19.92 38.65 9.24
CA TRP A 24 20.09 38.09 7.89
C TRP A 24 20.82 36.74 7.91
N GLY A 25 21.62 36.46 8.95
CA GLY A 25 22.37 35.20 9.08
C GLY A 25 21.57 34.02 9.67
N ALA A 26 20.34 34.24 10.15
CA ALA A 26 19.49 33.21 10.77
C ALA A 26 18.29 32.78 9.90
N LEU A 27 18.24 33.25 8.65
CA LEU A 27 17.32 32.80 7.61
C LEU A 27 18.12 32.55 6.34
N GLY A 28 19.21 31.78 6.46
CA GLY A 28 19.72 31.09 5.29
C GLY A 28 18.68 30.04 4.96
N LYS A 29 17.84 30.28 3.94
CA LYS A 29 17.17 29.17 3.27
C LYS A 29 18.28 28.19 2.90
N VAL A 30 18.20 26.96 3.39
CA VAL A 30 19.04 25.89 2.84
C VAL A 30 18.70 25.87 1.35
N GLU A 31 19.67 26.23 0.53
CA GLU A 31 19.45 26.27 -0.92
C GLU A 31 19.35 24.82 -1.37
N ALA A 32 18.16 24.43 -1.82
CA ALA A 32 17.88 23.09 -2.31
C ALA A 32 18.89 22.74 -3.41
N LYS A 33 19.71 21.75 -3.13
CA LYS A 33 20.59 21.06 -4.08
C LYS A 33 19.73 20.05 -4.83
N GLY A 34 20.18 19.68 -6.04
CA GLY A 34 19.58 18.58 -6.80
C GLY A 34 19.78 17.23 -6.12
N GLY A 35 19.77 16.15 -6.90
CA GLY A 35 19.91 14.82 -6.34
C GLY A 35 21.29 14.55 -5.72
N LEU A 36 21.29 13.76 -4.65
CA LEU A 36 22.48 13.21 -4.04
C LEU A 36 22.90 11.95 -4.80
N PHE A 37 23.91 12.11 -5.64
CA PHE A 37 24.43 11.03 -6.48
C PHE A 37 25.18 9.97 -5.67
N GLY A 38 24.79 8.70 -5.82
CA GLY A 38 25.43 7.58 -5.12
C GLY A 38 25.10 7.54 -3.63
N ALA A 39 23.88 7.91 -3.27
CA ALA A 39 23.36 7.76 -1.91
C ALA A 39 23.21 6.28 -1.51
N ASN A 40 23.02 6.00 -0.23
CA ASN A 40 22.80 4.62 0.24
C ASN A 40 21.36 4.18 -0.03
N ALA A 41 21.18 2.94 -0.46
CA ALA A 41 19.86 2.35 -0.55
C ALA A 41 19.17 2.26 0.83
N GLY A 42 17.86 2.49 0.87
CA GLY A 42 17.01 2.49 2.07
C GLY A 42 17.12 3.76 2.93
N ASP A 43 17.92 4.74 2.53
CA ASP A 43 18.13 5.98 3.30
C ASP A 43 17.47 7.17 2.60
N PHE A 44 16.19 7.40 2.92
CA PHE A 44 15.33 8.49 2.43
C PHE A 44 14.18 8.77 3.40
N ASP A 45 13.52 9.93 3.25
CA ASP A 45 12.64 10.50 4.29
C ASP A 45 11.15 10.48 3.88
N SER A 46 10.86 10.47 2.58
CA SER A 46 9.50 10.41 2.03
C SER A 46 9.48 9.72 0.67
N TRP A 47 8.28 9.36 0.23
CA TRP A 47 8.00 8.90 -1.12
C TRP A 47 7.30 9.98 -1.93
N VAL A 48 7.60 10.07 -3.23
CA VAL A 48 6.89 10.91 -4.19
C VAL A 48 6.48 10.08 -5.39
N LEU A 49 5.17 9.93 -5.61
CA LEU A 49 4.63 9.36 -6.84
C LEU A 49 4.45 10.52 -7.81
N ALA A 50 5.24 10.48 -8.87
CA ALA A 50 5.12 11.41 -9.96
C ALA A 50 4.17 10.85 -11.02
N LEU A 51 3.19 11.66 -11.40
CA LEU A 51 2.18 11.33 -12.39
C LEU A 51 2.24 12.35 -13.53
N TYR A 52 2.40 11.88 -14.76
CA TYR A 52 2.54 12.73 -15.93
C TYR A 52 1.22 12.89 -16.69
N TRP A 53 0.97 14.09 -17.24
CA TRP A 53 -0.13 14.36 -18.17
C TRP A 53 0.29 14.07 -19.62
N GLN A 54 0.06 12.84 -20.08
CA GLN A 54 0.60 12.30 -21.34
C GLN A 54 0.40 13.21 -22.59
N PRO A 55 -0.74 13.92 -22.78
CA PRO A 55 -0.92 14.85 -23.89
C PRO A 55 0.16 15.94 -23.98
N GLU A 56 0.62 16.47 -22.85
CA GLU A 56 1.68 17.50 -22.85
C GLU A 56 3.04 16.89 -23.20
N TRP A 57 3.29 15.62 -22.89
CA TRP A 57 4.56 14.94 -23.23
C TRP A 57 4.71 14.75 -24.74
N ILE A 58 3.60 14.37 -25.38
CA ILE A 58 3.54 14.01 -26.80
C ILE A 58 3.57 15.25 -27.69
N LYS A 59 3.23 16.40 -27.13
CA LYS A 59 3.34 17.69 -27.80
C LYS A 59 4.74 17.92 -28.32
N GLY A 60 4.85 18.03 -29.65
CA GLY A 60 6.14 18.20 -30.33
C GLY A 60 6.94 16.91 -30.54
N ARG A 61 6.36 15.74 -30.23
CA ARG A 61 6.91 14.40 -30.49
C ARG A 61 6.05 13.61 -31.49
N CYS A 62 5.18 14.27 -32.23
CA CYS A 62 4.31 13.63 -33.22
C CYS A 62 5.02 12.97 -34.41
N ASP A 63 6.31 13.25 -34.59
CA ASP A 63 7.17 12.61 -35.59
C ASP A 63 7.94 11.39 -35.04
N THR A 64 7.77 11.05 -33.76
CA THR A 64 8.32 9.84 -33.17
C THR A 64 7.33 8.68 -33.31
N VAL A 65 7.82 7.45 -33.21
CA VAL A 65 6.96 6.26 -33.13
C VAL A 65 5.98 6.36 -31.95
N TRP A 66 6.39 7.00 -30.86
CA TRP A 66 5.56 7.22 -29.67
C TRP A 66 4.36 8.11 -29.96
N GLY A 67 4.59 9.25 -30.63
CA GLY A 67 3.51 10.16 -30.98
C GLY A 67 2.59 9.61 -32.07
N SER A 68 3.03 8.64 -32.88
CA SER A 68 2.19 8.04 -33.93
C SER A 68 1.30 6.90 -33.45
N GLU A 69 1.63 6.26 -32.33
CA GLU A 69 0.86 5.15 -31.78
C GLU A 69 -0.15 5.61 -30.71
N PHE A 70 0.09 6.77 -30.07
CA PHE A 70 -0.85 7.36 -29.12
C PHE A 70 -2.10 7.92 -29.80
N SER A 71 -3.25 7.59 -29.25
CA SER A 71 -4.60 7.81 -29.75
C SER A 71 -5.41 8.66 -28.76
N PRO A 72 -6.32 9.52 -29.24
CA PRO A 72 -7.31 10.20 -28.39
C PRO A 72 -8.21 9.28 -27.57
N ALA A 73 -8.27 7.99 -27.90
CA ALA A 73 -9.06 6.99 -27.17
C ALA A 73 -8.27 6.28 -26.06
N ASP A 74 -6.96 6.53 -25.95
CA ASP A 74 -6.14 5.90 -24.93
C ASP A 74 -6.44 6.48 -23.56
N TYR A 75 -6.34 5.65 -22.52
CA TYR A 75 -6.65 6.06 -21.15
C TYR A 75 -5.84 7.30 -20.73
N ALA A 76 -4.56 7.33 -21.07
CA ALA A 76 -3.66 8.43 -20.78
C ALA A 76 -3.98 9.73 -21.57
N ALA A 77 -4.88 9.70 -22.55
CA ALA A 77 -5.33 10.92 -23.23
C ALA A 77 -6.26 11.78 -22.36
N ALA A 78 -6.90 11.17 -21.35
CA ALA A 78 -7.81 11.82 -20.42
C ALA A 78 -7.39 11.69 -18.95
N HIS A 79 -6.42 10.84 -18.63
CA HIS A 79 -5.99 10.57 -17.25
C HIS A 79 -4.49 10.74 -17.07
N LEU A 80 -4.06 10.93 -15.82
CA LEU A 80 -2.65 10.95 -15.47
C LEU A 80 -2.04 9.54 -15.60
N SER A 81 -0.79 9.48 -16.08
CA SER A 81 0.00 8.27 -16.24
C SER A 81 1.15 8.21 -15.23
N ILE A 82 1.61 7.01 -14.89
CA ILE A 82 2.77 6.78 -14.04
C ILE A 82 4.01 7.39 -14.69
N HIS A 83 4.69 8.31 -13.99
CA HIS A 83 6.07 8.68 -14.29
C HIS A 83 7.04 7.84 -13.46
N GLY A 84 6.80 7.70 -12.15
CA GLY A 84 7.60 6.86 -11.27
C GLY A 84 7.30 7.09 -9.79
N LEU A 85 7.83 6.23 -8.93
CA LEU A 85 7.78 6.36 -7.47
C LEU A 85 9.19 6.64 -6.96
N TRP A 86 9.40 7.80 -6.36
CA TRP A 86 10.72 8.34 -6.10
C TRP A 86 10.96 8.48 -4.60
N PRO A 87 12.03 7.89 -4.07
CA PRO A 87 12.54 8.26 -2.76
C PRO A 87 12.91 9.75 -2.75
N ASP A 88 12.57 10.44 -1.68
CA ASP A 88 12.75 11.89 -1.54
C ASP A 88 13.36 12.24 -0.18
N TYR A 89 13.98 13.41 -0.10
CA TYR A 89 14.65 13.90 1.10
C TYR A 89 13.98 15.12 1.68
N ASP A 90 13.98 15.21 3.01
CA ASP A 90 13.82 16.49 3.67
C ASP A 90 15.15 17.28 3.54
N PRO A 91 15.18 18.39 2.79
CA PRO A 91 16.40 19.16 2.60
C PRO A 91 16.95 19.74 3.90
N ASP A 92 16.12 19.95 4.92
CA ASP A 92 16.57 20.41 6.24
C ASP A 92 17.31 19.29 7.01
N LEU A 93 17.00 18.02 6.73
CA LEU A 93 17.68 16.85 7.32
C LEU A 93 18.90 16.40 6.51
N ARG A 94 18.97 16.75 5.21
CA ARG A 94 19.90 16.16 4.25
C ARG A 94 20.88 17.15 3.62
N ASP A 95 21.37 18.12 4.40
CA ASP A 95 22.34 19.13 3.96
C ASP A 95 21.91 19.88 2.68
N GLY A 96 20.60 20.04 2.50
CA GLY A 96 19.97 20.69 1.36
C GLY A 96 19.79 19.82 0.12
N TYR A 97 20.19 18.55 0.10
CA TYR A 97 19.82 17.65 -1.01
C TYR A 97 18.33 17.34 -0.97
N THR A 98 17.73 17.22 -2.15
CA THR A 98 16.27 17.05 -2.29
C THR A 98 15.85 15.62 -2.55
N TYR A 99 16.69 14.77 -3.15
CA TYR A 99 16.39 13.35 -3.33
C TYR A 99 17.69 12.55 -3.49
N PRO A 100 17.71 11.25 -3.15
CA PRO A 100 18.77 10.35 -3.59
C PRO A 100 18.65 10.02 -5.08
N GLU A 101 19.77 9.87 -5.78
CA GLU A 101 19.76 9.36 -7.16
C GLU A 101 20.92 8.39 -7.42
N PHE A 102 20.64 7.34 -8.19
CA PHE A 102 21.62 6.32 -8.59
C PHE A 102 22.36 5.70 -7.41
N CYS A 103 21.61 5.15 -6.46
CA CYS A 103 22.13 4.70 -5.19
C CYS A 103 23.10 3.51 -5.28
N VAL A 104 23.86 3.34 -4.19
CA VAL A 104 24.73 2.21 -3.95
C VAL A 104 24.19 1.35 -2.82
N GLU A 105 24.29 0.04 -2.98
CA GLU A 105 23.99 -0.95 -1.95
C GLU A 105 25.29 -1.45 -1.32
N ASP A 106 25.35 -1.51 0.01
CA ASP A 106 26.54 -1.95 0.73
C ASP A 106 26.90 -3.41 0.41
N GLY A 107 27.96 -3.61 -0.37
CA GLY A 107 28.36 -4.94 -0.87
C GLY A 107 27.47 -5.48 -1.99
N GLY A 108 26.56 -4.67 -2.53
CA GLY A 108 25.59 -5.00 -3.57
C GLY A 108 25.79 -4.20 -4.86
N ALA A 109 24.68 -3.82 -5.49
CA ALA A 109 24.66 -3.08 -6.76
C ALA A 109 25.15 -1.63 -6.62
N ASP A 110 25.90 -1.14 -7.62
CA ASP A 110 26.29 0.27 -7.73
C ASP A 110 25.63 0.87 -8.97
N TYR A 111 24.50 1.56 -8.78
CA TYR A 111 23.72 2.14 -9.88
C TYR A 111 24.30 3.46 -10.41
N THR A 112 25.36 4.00 -9.79
CA THR A 112 26.04 5.21 -10.29
C THR A 112 26.62 5.02 -11.71
N ILE A 113 26.89 3.76 -12.08
CA ILE A 113 27.34 3.39 -13.43
C ILE A 113 26.27 3.66 -14.50
N CYS A 114 24.99 3.59 -14.14
CA CYS A 114 23.86 3.71 -15.06
C CYS A 114 23.73 5.12 -15.64
N ALA A 115 24.00 6.13 -14.81
CA ALA A 115 24.06 7.53 -15.24
C ALA A 115 25.18 7.79 -16.27
N GLN A 116 26.30 7.06 -16.17
CA GLN A 116 27.47 7.29 -17.02
C GLN A 116 27.40 6.54 -18.35
N GLN A 117 26.67 5.42 -18.38
CA GLN A 117 26.61 4.51 -19.53
C GLN A 117 25.29 4.57 -20.28
N ASN A 118 24.43 5.56 -20.02
CA ASN A 118 23.09 5.67 -20.59
C ASN A 118 22.33 4.33 -20.49
N TYR A 119 22.35 3.74 -19.28
CA TYR A 119 21.62 2.51 -18.95
C TYR A 119 22.03 1.26 -19.75
N GLN A 120 23.13 1.29 -20.50
CA GLN A 120 23.55 0.13 -21.33
C GLN A 120 24.09 -1.06 -20.53
N ASP A 121 24.44 -0.85 -19.25
CA ASP A 121 24.89 -1.94 -18.40
C ASP A 121 23.70 -2.82 -17.99
N SER A 122 23.92 -4.14 -17.99
CA SER A 122 22.92 -5.13 -17.58
C SER A 122 22.34 -4.88 -16.19
N ILE A 123 23.09 -4.26 -15.27
CA ILE A 123 22.60 -3.96 -13.92
C ILE A 123 21.52 -2.87 -13.93
N CYS A 124 21.52 -2.00 -14.93
CA CYS A 124 20.56 -0.91 -15.06
C CYS A 124 19.23 -1.40 -15.64
N GLN A 125 19.27 -2.54 -16.34
CA GLN A 125 18.12 -3.11 -17.03
C GLN A 125 17.29 -3.94 -16.06
N PRO A 126 15.96 -3.78 -16.07
CA PRO A 126 15.09 -4.72 -15.39
C PRO A 126 15.29 -6.13 -15.98
N SER A 127 15.20 -7.16 -15.14
CA SER A 127 15.36 -8.54 -15.59
C SER A 127 14.14 -8.99 -16.40
N ASP A 128 14.32 -9.92 -17.36
CA ASP A 128 13.20 -10.45 -18.16
C ASP A 128 12.03 -10.94 -17.28
N PRO A 129 12.24 -11.69 -16.17
CA PRO A 129 11.16 -12.07 -15.27
C PRO A 129 10.44 -10.88 -14.62
N THR A 130 11.16 -9.79 -14.36
CA THR A 130 10.54 -8.56 -13.84
C THR A 130 9.70 -7.92 -14.93
N LEU A 131 10.25 -7.72 -16.14
CA LEU A 131 9.50 -7.15 -17.27
C LEU A 131 8.25 -7.98 -17.62
N ASP A 132 8.33 -9.31 -17.55
CA ASP A 132 7.19 -10.20 -17.75
C ASP A 132 6.13 -10.10 -16.65
N ALA A 133 6.52 -9.68 -15.44
CA ALA A 133 5.61 -9.55 -14.30
C ALA A 133 4.81 -8.24 -14.31
N PHE A 134 5.36 -7.14 -14.83
CA PHE A 134 4.69 -5.84 -14.83
C PHE A 134 4.60 -5.20 -16.22
N ASN A 135 5.68 -5.14 -17.00
CA ASN A 135 5.75 -4.34 -18.24
C ASN A 135 4.96 -4.90 -19.44
N VAL A 136 4.28 -6.03 -19.26
CA VAL A 136 3.47 -6.69 -20.28
C VAL A 136 2.02 -6.93 -19.84
N THR A 137 1.64 -6.47 -18.64
CA THR A 137 0.26 -6.58 -18.16
C THR A 137 -0.58 -5.47 -18.80
N ASP A 138 -1.82 -5.77 -19.18
CA ASP A 138 -2.74 -4.76 -19.75
C ASP A 138 -2.88 -3.55 -18.82
N ARG A 139 -2.80 -3.80 -17.51
CA ARG A 139 -2.88 -2.79 -16.44
C ARG A 139 -1.71 -1.81 -16.48
N TRP A 140 -0.48 -2.32 -16.45
CA TRP A 140 0.71 -1.49 -16.53
C TRP A 140 0.79 -0.75 -17.87
N LEU A 141 0.50 -1.44 -18.99
CA LEU A 141 0.46 -0.83 -20.33
C LEU A 141 -0.56 0.32 -20.42
N THR A 142 -1.64 0.26 -19.64
CA THR A 142 -2.66 1.31 -19.59
C THR A 142 -2.20 2.52 -18.75
N TYR A 143 -1.59 2.29 -17.58
CA TYR A 143 -1.31 3.39 -16.63
C TYR A 143 0.06 4.01 -16.82
N SER A 144 1.01 3.26 -17.36
CA SER A 144 2.40 3.68 -17.51
C SER A 144 2.78 3.74 -18.98
N GLU A 145 1.84 4.14 -19.84
CA GLU A 145 1.96 3.99 -21.29
C GLU A 145 3.35 4.37 -21.85
N TRP A 146 3.98 5.46 -21.38
CA TRP A 146 5.34 5.81 -21.82
C TRP A 146 6.42 4.74 -21.52
N TYR A 147 6.30 3.95 -20.45
CA TYR A 147 7.15 2.80 -20.13
C TYR A 147 7.07 1.68 -21.17
N SER A 148 5.89 1.51 -21.77
CA SER A 148 5.61 0.48 -22.77
C SER A 148 6.30 0.75 -24.10
N TRP A 149 6.65 2.02 -24.34
CA TRP A 149 7.15 2.49 -25.62
C TRP A 149 8.66 2.79 -25.56
N ASP A 150 9.18 3.41 -24.49
CA ASP A 150 10.60 3.79 -24.40
C ASP A 150 11.46 2.71 -23.72
N ASP A 151 12.42 2.12 -24.43
CA ASP A 151 13.33 1.10 -23.90
C ASP A 151 14.31 1.64 -22.83
N GLY A 152 14.40 2.96 -22.67
CA GLY A 152 15.21 3.63 -21.65
C GLY A 152 14.46 4.01 -20.37
N SER A 153 13.13 4.04 -20.38
CA SER A 153 12.27 4.51 -19.28
C SER A 153 12.35 3.62 -18.04
N VAL A 154 12.03 2.34 -18.20
CA VAL A 154 12.02 1.35 -17.12
C VAL A 154 13.41 1.19 -16.50
N PRO A 155 14.50 1.10 -17.30
CA PRO A 155 15.86 1.12 -16.77
C PRO A 155 16.22 2.42 -16.04
N HIS A 156 15.74 3.57 -16.52
CA HIS A 156 15.97 4.86 -15.85
C HIS A 156 15.31 4.88 -14.48
N GLU A 157 14.01 4.60 -14.42
CA GLU A 157 13.21 4.67 -13.20
C GLU A 157 13.70 3.66 -12.18
N TRP A 158 14.04 2.44 -12.62
CA TRP A 158 14.71 1.48 -11.74
C TRP A 158 16.06 1.99 -11.25
N SER A 159 17.03 2.23 -12.15
CA SER A 159 18.41 2.46 -11.71
C SER A 159 18.62 3.78 -10.96
N LYS A 160 17.83 4.80 -11.29
CA LYS A 160 17.94 6.11 -10.66
C LYS A 160 17.17 6.19 -9.35
N HIS A 161 15.97 5.61 -9.29
CA HIS A 161 15.03 5.76 -8.19
C HIS A 161 14.81 4.44 -7.44
N GLY A 162 14.37 3.39 -8.14
CA GLY A 162 14.12 2.07 -7.52
C GLY A 162 15.34 1.43 -6.85
N GLY A 163 16.55 1.62 -7.40
CA GLY A 163 17.80 1.14 -6.82
C GLY A 163 18.13 1.76 -5.46
N CYS A 164 17.47 2.85 -5.08
CA CYS A 164 17.60 3.49 -3.77
C CYS A 164 16.74 2.86 -2.68
N THR A 165 15.98 1.80 -2.98
CA THR A 165 15.07 1.16 -2.02
C THR A 165 15.69 -0.01 -1.27
N GLY A 166 16.68 -0.68 -1.90
CA GLY A 166 17.16 -1.98 -1.43
C GLY A 166 16.19 -3.14 -1.74
N TRP A 167 15.08 -2.87 -2.43
CA TRP A 167 14.13 -3.89 -2.85
C TRP A 167 14.58 -4.64 -4.10
N THR A 168 13.85 -5.70 -4.44
CA THR A 168 13.89 -6.26 -5.79
C THR A 168 13.19 -5.32 -6.78
N GLN A 169 13.54 -5.42 -8.05
CA GLN A 169 12.87 -4.69 -9.13
C GLN A 169 11.35 -4.93 -9.15
N GLN A 170 10.93 -6.17 -8.89
CA GLN A 170 9.52 -6.55 -8.95
C GLN A 170 8.72 -5.86 -7.84
N GLN A 171 9.26 -5.87 -6.61
CA GLN A 171 8.65 -5.16 -5.48
C GLN A 171 8.51 -3.67 -5.79
N TYR A 172 9.55 -3.02 -6.31
CA TYR A 172 9.49 -1.61 -6.65
C TYR A 172 8.39 -1.28 -7.66
N PHE A 173 8.34 -1.99 -8.80
CA PHE A 173 7.33 -1.72 -9.82
C PHE A 173 5.92 -2.10 -9.37
N GLN A 174 5.76 -3.11 -8.52
CA GLN A 174 4.48 -3.41 -7.89
C GLN A 174 4.02 -2.25 -7.01
N THR A 175 4.89 -1.77 -6.12
CA THR A 175 4.57 -0.64 -5.23
C THR A 175 4.27 0.64 -6.02
N VAL A 176 4.93 0.88 -7.15
CA VAL A 176 4.61 2.00 -8.06
C VAL A 176 3.16 1.90 -8.53
N GLU A 177 2.74 0.71 -8.98
CA GLU A 177 1.38 0.46 -9.46
C GLU A 177 0.33 0.59 -8.34
N ASP A 178 0.59 0.00 -7.18
CA ASP A 178 -0.34 0.03 -6.05
C ASP A 178 -0.53 1.46 -5.54
N THR A 179 0.57 2.23 -5.48
CA THR A 179 0.52 3.65 -5.09
C THR A 179 -0.22 4.49 -6.14
N TYR A 180 -0.07 4.17 -7.44
CA TYR A 180 -0.85 4.79 -8.50
C TYR A 180 -2.35 4.56 -8.32
N ILE A 181 -2.77 3.33 -8.05
CA ILE A 181 -4.18 2.98 -7.86
C ILE A 181 -4.79 3.78 -6.70
N ARG A 182 -4.05 3.96 -5.59
CA ARG A 182 -4.50 4.80 -4.47
C ARG A 182 -4.78 6.25 -4.88
N VAL A 183 -3.90 6.87 -5.69
CA VAL A 183 -4.14 8.26 -6.13
C VAL A 183 -5.20 8.34 -7.23
N ALA A 184 -5.29 7.32 -8.09
CA ALA A 184 -6.26 7.26 -9.18
C ALA A 184 -7.71 7.27 -8.70
N GLN A 185 -7.95 6.93 -7.43
CA GLN A 185 -9.26 6.96 -6.78
C GLN A 185 -9.62 8.34 -6.18
N THR A 186 -8.70 9.30 -6.17
CA THR A 186 -8.98 10.63 -5.65
C THR A 186 -9.82 11.44 -6.63
N GLY A 187 -10.69 12.30 -6.12
CA GLY A 187 -11.48 13.26 -6.90
C GLY A 187 -10.62 14.23 -7.71
N GLY A 188 -9.31 14.31 -7.45
CA GLY A 188 -8.33 14.98 -8.29
C GLY A 188 -8.21 14.39 -9.69
N PHE A 189 -8.25 13.06 -9.83
CA PHE A 189 -8.22 12.38 -11.13
C PHE A 189 -9.49 12.69 -11.93
N ASP A 190 -10.66 12.59 -11.31
CA ASP A 190 -11.93 12.91 -11.96
C ASP A 190 -12.01 14.38 -12.33
N PHE A 191 -11.51 15.26 -11.45
CA PHE A 191 -11.46 16.69 -11.72
C PHE A 191 -10.60 17.00 -12.95
N ILE A 192 -9.45 16.35 -13.13
CA ILE A 192 -8.63 16.54 -14.33
C ILE A 192 -9.39 16.04 -15.57
N SER A 193 -9.91 14.81 -15.51
CA SER A 193 -10.58 14.14 -16.63
C SER A 193 -11.82 14.92 -17.10
N ALA A 194 -12.64 15.42 -16.17
CA ALA A 194 -13.81 16.23 -16.45
C ALA A 194 -13.47 17.63 -17.01
N ASN A 195 -12.23 18.08 -16.88
CA ASN A 195 -11.79 19.40 -17.31
C ASN A 195 -10.75 19.35 -18.45
N VAL A 196 -10.60 18.21 -19.12
CA VAL A 196 -9.78 18.10 -20.34
C VAL A 196 -10.24 19.12 -21.38
N GLY A 197 -9.28 19.84 -21.98
CA GLY A 197 -9.52 20.93 -22.93
C GLY A 197 -9.91 22.27 -22.30
N ASN A 198 -10.11 22.32 -20.98
CA ASN A 198 -10.53 23.51 -20.26
C ASN A 198 -9.39 24.15 -19.45
N THR A 199 -9.71 25.26 -18.81
CA THR A 199 -8.85 25.94 -17.85
C THR A 199 -9.53 25.91 -16.48
N VAL A 200 -8.80 25.44 -15.48
CA VAL A 200 -9.26 25.31 -14.09
C VAL A 200 -8.48 26.27 -13.19
N SER A 201 -8.99 26.56 -11.99
CA SER A 201 -8.17 27.28 -11.01
C SER A 201 -7.18 26.32 -10.35
N HIS A 202 -5.97 26.82 -10.07
CA HIS A 202 -4.96 26.04 -9.31
C HIS A 202 -5.50 25.61 -7.94
N ALA A 203 -6.25 26.50 -7.28
CA ALA A 203 -6.83 26.20 -5.97
C ALA A 203 -7.87 25.08 -6.00
N ASP A 204 -8.73 25.04 -7.02
CA ASP A 204 -9.74 23.98 -7.15
C ASP A 204 -9.06 22.63 -7.44
N LEU A 205 -8.07 22.62 -8.34
CA LEU A 205 -7.30 21.41 -8.65
C LEU A 205 -6.53 20.88 -7.43
N VAL A 206 -5.89 21.74 -6.63
CA VAL A 206 -5.23 21.29 -5.40
C VAL A 206 -6.25 20.77 -4.39
N THR A 207 -7.39 21.44 -4.27
CA THR A 207 -8.45 21.06 -3.32
C THR A 207 -9.08 19.72 -3.69
N SER A 208 -9.24 19.41 -4.98
CA SER A 208 -9.84 18.13 -5.41
C SER A 208 -8.97 16.93 -5.03
N PHE A 209 -7.64 17.06 -5.04
CA PHE A 209 -6.76 16.00 -4.52
C PHE A 209 -6.72 16.00 -2.99
N ALA A 210 -6.56 17.17 -2.37
CA ALA A 210 -6.40 17.26 -0.92
C ALA A 210 -7.61 16.75 -0.13
N ALA A 211 -8.82 16.75 -0.74
CA ALA A 211 -10.03 16.20 -0.14
C ALA A 211 -9.86 14.74 0.28
N ASP A 212 -9.16 13.93 -0.54
CA ASP A 212 -8.99 12.49 -0.35
C ASP A 212 -7.58 12.13 0.16
N LEU A 213 -6.74 13.14 0.39
CA LEU A 213 -5.38 12.99 0.91
C LEU A 213 -5.26 13.53 2.34
N ASN A 214 -6.31 13.42 3.16
CA ASN A 214 -6.34 13.91 4.54
C ASN A 214 -5.97 15.41 4.67
N GLY A 215 -6.32 16.21 3.66
CA GLY A 215 -5.98 17.64 3.59
C GLY A 215 -4.55 17.94 3.15
N MET A 216 -3.73 16.93 2.85
CA MET A 216 -2.36 17.10 2.34
C MET A 216 -2.39 17.53 0.89
N GLN A 217 -1.54 18.50 0.56
CA GLN A 217 -1.55 19.11 -0.76
C GLN A 217 -0.57 18.40 -1.70
N PRO A 218 -1.00 18.04 -2.92
CA PRO A 218 -0.08 17.60 -3.95
C PRO A 218 0.77 18.76 -4.48
N ALA A 219 1.84 18.44 -5.20
CA ALA A 219 2.57 19.39 -6.01
C ALA A 219 2.06 19.37 -7.46
N ILE A 220 1.42 20.45 -7.90
CA ILE A 220 1.04 20.57 -9.31
C ILE A 220 2.24 21.10 -10.11
N GLN A 221 2.57 20.41 -11.21
CA GLN A 221 3.66 20.79 -12.10
C GLN A 221 3.10 21.27 -13.45
N CYS A 222 3.63 22.39 -13.91
CA CYS A 222 3.22 23.05 -15.13
C CYS A 222 4.42 23.29 -16.05
N ASP A 223 4.17 23.10 -17.34
CA ASP A 223 5.03 23.59 -18.39
C ASP A 223 4.78 25.09 -18.65
N SER A 224 5.56 25.66 -19.58
CA SER A 224 5.47 27.08 -19.91
C SER A 224 4.05 27.48 -20.30
N GLY A 225 3.53 28.53 -19.66
CA GLY A 225 2.19 29.04 -19.92
C GLY A 225 1.10 28.46 -19.02
N CYS A 226 1.45 27.86 -17.88
CA CYS A 226 0.50 27.28 -16.92
C CYS A 226 -0.30 26.13 -17.53
N VAL A 227 0.39 25.25 -18.25
CA VAL A 227 -0.18 24.03 -18.85
C VAL A 227 0.19 22.87 -17.94
N LEU A 228 -0.79 22.09 -17.48
CA LEU A 228 -0.56 20.93 -16.63
C LEU A 228 0.41 19.97 -17.34
N SER A 229 1.48 19.59 -16.64
CA SER A 229 2.42 18.58 -17.12
C SER A 229 2.56 17.40 -16.16
N GLN A 230 2.52 17.61 -14.85
CA GLN A 230 2.54 16.52 -13.86
C GLN A 230 1.75 16.87 -12.59
N VAL A 231 1.42 15.84 -11.82
CA VAL A 231 0.95 15.94 -10.43
C VAL A 231 1.83 15.02 -9.59
N TRP A 232 2.40 15.55 -8.51
CA TRP A 232 3.19 14.77 -7.58
C TRP A 232 2.47 14.67 -6.24
N VAL A 233 2.33 13.46 -5.74
CA VAL A 233 1.76 13.17 -4.42
C VAL A 233 2.84 12.54 -3.57
N ALA A 234 2.87 12.84 -2.27
CA ALA A 234 3.91 12.35 -1.39
C ALA A 234 3.34 11.57 -0.19
N TRP A 235 4.15 10.66 0.36
CA TRP A 235 3.82 9.82 1.51
C TRP A 235 4.96 9.71 2.51
N THR A 236 4.63 9.33 3.74
CA THR A 236 5.59 8.84 4.73
C THR A 236 6.26 7.55 4.26
N VAL A 237 7.41 7.27 4.85
CA VAL A 237 8.11 5.99 4.71
C VAL A 237 7.85 5.17 5.97
N GLU A 238 7.26 3.99 5.80
CA GLU A 238 7.05 3.04 6.89
C GLU A 238 8.33 2.26 7.22
N GLU A 239 8.33 1.48 8.31
CA GLU A 239 9.51 0.73 8.76
C GLU A 239 10.04 -0.26 7.72
N ASP A 240 9.16 -0.82 6.89
CA ASP A 240 9.47 -1.71 5.77
C ASP A 240 9.77 -0.98 4.45
N LEU A 241 9.90 0.35 4.52
CA LEU A 241 10.09 1.29 3.41
C LEU A 241 8.87 1.46 2.50
N MET A 242 7.69 0.93 2.83
CA MET A 242 6.50 1.12 2.00
C MET A 242 5.92 2.54 2.13
N PRO A 243 5.19 3.04 1.10
CA PRO A 243 4.43 4.28 1.21
C PRO A 243 3.29 4.17 2.24
N GLY A 244 3.36 5.04 3.25
CA GLY A 244 2.40 5.12 4.36
C GLY A 244 1.29 6.15 4.14
N ASP A 245 1.19 7.11 5.06
CA ASP A 245 0.21 8.19 5.06
C ASP A 245 0.60 9.32 4.09
N PRO A 246 -0.36 9.98 3.42
CA PRO A 246 -0.08 11.16 2.61
C PRO A 246 0.60 12.27 3.41
N VAL A 247 1.51 13.01 2.77
CA VAL A 247 2.17 14.19 3.35
C VAL A 247 2.10 15.38 2.40
N ASP A 248 2.17 16.59 2.98
CA ASP A 248 2.14 17.82 2.19
C ASP A 248 3.40 17.93 1.34
N HIS A 249 3.21 18.08 0.03
CA HIS A 249 4.29 18.27 -0.94
C HIS A 249 4.08 19.56 -1.75
N ALA A 250 3.32 20.51 -1.23
CA ALA A 250 3.02 21.71 -1.98
C ALA A 250 4.30 22.49 -2.29
N ASP A 251 5.35 22.42 -1.46
CA ASP A 251 6.60 23.16 -1.64
C ASP A 251 7.29 22.90 -2.98
N ALA A 252 7.11 21.70 -3.55
CA ALA A 252 7.56 21.35 -4.90
C ALA A 252 6.64 21.87 -6.03
N ASP A 253 5.47 22.44 -5.71
CA ASP A 253 4.49 22.93 -6.71
C ASP A 253 5.06 24.14 -7.47
N ASN A 254 5.28 23.95 -8.77
CA ASN A 254 5.79 25.01 -9.64
C ASN A 254 4.66 25.81 -10.32
N CYS A 255 3.42 25.35 -10.24
CA CYS A 255 2.22 26.00 -10.74
C CYS A 255 1.63 27.04 -9.78
N ARG A 256 2.08 27.18 -8.53
CA ARG A 256 1.48 28.08 -7.50
C ARG A 256 1.25 29.54 -7.96
N SER A 257 2.04 30.01 -8.92
CA SER A 257 1.90 31.37 -9.48
C SER A 257 0.85 31.50 -10.57
N CYS A 258 0.34 30.37 -11.06
CA CYS A 258 -0.73 30.25 -12.04
C CYS A 258 -2.09 30.35 -11.34
N ASN A 259 -2.82 31.44 -11.55
CA ASN A 259 -4.22 31.53 -11.09
C ASN A 259 -5.14 30.56 -11.84
N GLN A 260 -4.69 30.09 -13.00
CA GLN A 260 -5.45 29.31 -13.96
C GLN A 260 -4.49 28.33 -14.64
N ILE A 261 -4.88 27.06 -14.72
CA ILE A 261 -4.11 25.96 -15.30
C ILE A 261 -4.90 25.40 -16.48
N THR A 262 -4.22 25.26 -17.62
CA THR A 262 -4.79 24.61 -18.80
C THR A 262 -4.56 23.11 -18.72
N ILE A 263 -5.60 22.31 -18.88
CA ILE A 263 -5.51 20.85 -19.02
C ILE A 263 -5.64 20.56 -20.52
N PRO A 264 -4.54 20.30 -21.24
CA PRO A 264 -4.60 20.22 -22.69
C PRO A 264 -5.29 18.93 -23.13
N GLN A 265 -6.25 19.07 -24.04
CA GLN A 265 -6.87 17.95 -24.76
C GLN A 265 -5.92 17.42 -25.84
N TYR A 266 -5.89 16.10 -26.02
CA TYR A 266 -5.18 15.46 -27.11
C TYR A 266 -6.14 15.08 -28.25
N ASP A 267 -5.95 15.68 -29.42
CA ASP A 267 -6.76 15.41 -30.62
C ASP A 267 -6.02 14.57 -31.67
N GLY A 268 -4.90 13.93 -31.29
CA GLY A 268 -4.07 13.16 -32.22
C GLY A 268 -2.91 13.93 -32.84
N CYS A 269 -1.93 13.19 -33.34
CA CYS A 269 -0.76 13.72 -34.03
C CYS A 269 -1.01 13.97 -35.53
N GLY A 270 -1.78 14.99 -35.88
CA GLY A 270 -1.77 15.58 -37.23
C GLY A 270 -3.12 15.90 -37.89
N TYR A 271 -3.08 16.99 -38.67
CA TYR A 271 -4.11 17.62 -39.49
C TYR A 271 -5.00 16.65 -40.31
N ASP A 272 -6.32 16.93 -40.33
CA ASP A 272 -7.38 16.19 -41.06
C ASP A 272 -7.73 14.79 -40.49
N PHE A 273 -8.06 14.70 -39.20
CA PHE A 273 -9.10 13.74 -38.80
C PHE A 273 -10.46 14.36 -39.15
N PRO A 274 -11.29 13.72 -39.99
CA PRO A 274 -12.66 14.19 -40.17
C PRO A 274 -13.34 14.21 -38.79
N PRO A 275 -14.08 15.28 -38.44
CA PRO A 275 -14.63 15.51 -37.09
C PRO A 275 -15.68 14.48 -36.64
N ASP A 276 -15.85 13.39 -37.38
CA ASP A 276 -16.92 12.43 -37.19
C ASP A 276 -16.41 11.06 -36.68
N GLU A 277 -15.09 10.81 -36.55
CA GLU A 277 -14.55 9.52 -36.00
C GLU A 277 -13.55 9.64 -34.84
N ALA A 278 -13.26 10.84 -34.33
CA ALA A 278 -12.39 11.05 -33.16
C ALA A 278 -13.11 11.74 -31.98
N ASN A 279 -14.45 11.66 -31.94
CA ASN A 279 -15.26 12.31 -30.92
C ASN A 279 -15.55 11.36 -29.76
N THR A 280 -14.50 10.83 -29.14
CA THR A 280 -14.60 10.30 -27.77
C THR A 280 -14.57 11.51 -26.86
N ASP A 281 -15.70 11.78 -26.19
CA ASP A 281 -15.70 12.75 -25.10
C ASP A 281 -14.66 12.27 -24.08
N PRO A 282 -13.69 13.08 -23.63
CA PRO A 282 -12.74 12.66 -22.60
C PRO A 282 -13.44 12.14 -21.33
N SER A 283 -14.65 12.61 -21.05
CA SER A 283 -15.48 12.08 -19.94
C SER A 283 -16.10 10.71 -20.20
N ASP A 284 -16.09 10.22 -21.45
CA ASP A 284 -16.51 8.86 -21.83
C ASP A 284 -15.37 7.84 -21.74
N ILE A 285 -14.12 8.27 -21.45
CA ILE A 285 -13.01 7.36 -21.13
C ILE A 285 -13.11 7.09 -19.63
N PRO A 286 -13.60 5.92 -19.20
CA PRO A 286 -13.84 5.69 -17.78
C PRO A 286 -12.51 5.51 -17.04
N ASN A 287 -12.44 6.06 -15.84
CA ASN A 287 -11.48 5.59 -14.85
C ASN A 287 -11.88 4.16 -14.44
N PRO A 288 -11.06 3.13 -14.74
CA PRO A 288 -11.41 1.74 -14.45
C PRO A 288 -11.50 1.43 -12.94
N PHE A 289 -11.18 2.42 -12.09
CA PHE A 289 -11.23 2.33 -10.63
C PHE A 289 -12.24 3.31 -10.00
N ASP A 290 -13.05 4.01 -10.79
CA ASP A 290 -14.18 4.78 -10.26
C ASP A 290 -15.21 3.82 -9.63
N PRO A 291 -15.46 3.89 -8.31
CA PRO A 291 -16.41 3.01 -7.63
C PRO A 291 -17.87 3.19 -8.11
N GLU A 292 -18.22 4.26 -8.82
CA GLU A 292 -19.57 4.49 -9.39
C GLU A 292 -19.75 3.93 -10.82
N LEU A 293 -18.67 3.62 -11.55
CA LEU A 293 -18.74 3.11 -12.93
C LEU A 293 -18.64 1.59 -12.97
N GLY A 294 -19.80 0.93 -12.95
CA GLY A 294 -19.91 -0.51 -13.20
C GLY A 294 -19.18 -0.96 -14.48
N SER A 295 -18.57 -2.15 -14.40
CA SER A 295 -17.63 -2.74 -15.35
C SER A 295 -17.94 -2.47 -16.84
N PRO A 296 -16.94 -2.14 -17.68
CA PRO A 296 -17.16 -1.86 -19.10
C PRO A 296 -17.73 -3.08 -19.83
N THR A 297 -18.89 -2.91 -20.47
CA THR A 297 -19.46 -3.92 -21.35
C THR A 297 -18.59 -4.09 -22.60
N PRO A 298 -18.18 -5.32 -22.97
CA PRO A 298 -17.39 -5.55 -24.17
C PRO A 298 -18.21 -5.25 -25.44
N SER A 299 -17.62 -4.45 -26.35
CA SER A 299 -18.21 -4.13 -27.65
C SER A 299 -18.24 -5.36 -28.58
N PRO A 300 -19.30 -5.56 -29.40
CA PRO A 300 -19.53 -6.80 -30.12
C PRO A 300 -18.79 -6.83 -31.46
N GLY A 301 -17.82 -7.73 -31.64
CA GLY A 301 -17.00 -7.72 -32.85
C GLY A 301 -16.23 -8.98 -33.24
N GLY A 302 -16.64 -10.18 -32.84
CA GLY A 302 -16.09 -11.44 -33.36
C GLY A 302 -17.20 -12.43 -33.71
N PRO A 303 -17.20 -13.07 -34.91
CA PRO A 303 -18.26 -14.02 -35.25
C PRO A 303 -18.21 -15.21 -34.27
N PRO A 304 -19.35 -15.62 -33.69
CA PRO A 304 -19.36 -16.70 -32.72
C PRO A 304 -18.99 -18.02 -33.41
N ALA A 305 -18.08 -18.77 -32.77
CA ALA A 305 -17.89 -20.17 -33.07
C ALA A 305 -19.25 -20.90 -32.97
N PRO A 306 -19.55 -21.86 -33.85
CA PRO A 306 -20.87 -22.45 -33.89
C PRO A 306 -21.16 -23.21 -32.60
N ALA A 307 -22.22 -22.78 -31.91
CA ALA A 307 -22.79 -23.48 -30.77
C ALA A 307 -23.15 -24.92 -31.18
N SER A 308 -22.39 -25.89 -30.67
CA SER A 308 -22.82 -27.28 -30.66
C SER A 308 -23.83 -27.46 -29.54
N SER A 309 -25.10 -27.46 -29.93
CA SER A 309 -26.20 -27.91 -29.09
C SER A 309 -26.14 -29.42 -28.91
N GLU A 310 -25.55 -29.91 -27.82
CA GLU A 310 -25.87 -31.23 -27.29
C GLU A 310 -25.81 -31.21 -25.75
N SER A 311 -26.97 -31.15 -25.09
CA SER A 311 -27.11 -31.81 -23.78
C SER A 311 -27.12 -33.31 -24.05
N PRO A 312 -26.28 -34.06 -23.33
CA PRO A 312 -26.83 -34.77 -22.20
C PRO A 312 -25.81 -34.86 -21.07
N THR A 313 -25.79 -33.90 -20.14
CA THR A 313 -24.89 -34.05 -18.99
C THR A 313 -25.57 -34.89 -17.93
N SER A 314 -24.99 -36.07 -17.70
CA SER A 314 -25.14 -36.76 -16.42
C SER A 314 -24.74 -35.80 -15.30
N PRO A 315 -25.29 -35.92 -14.08
CA PRO A 315 -24.92 -35.05 -12.97
C PRO A 315 -23.41 -35.03 -12.79
N VAL A 316 -22.81 -33.83 -12.77
CA VAL A 316 -21.38 -33.64 -12.52
C VAL A 316 -21.05 -34.23 -11.15
N VAL A 317 -20.15 -35.20 -11.12
CA VAL A 317 -19.68 -35.79 -9.87
C VAL A 317 -18.65 -34.82 -9.27
N ILE A 318 -19.04 -34.17 -8.18
CA ILE A 318 -18.17 -33.25 -7.46
C ILE A 318 -17.06 -34.03 -6.75
N LYS A 319 -15.82 -33.68 -7.07
CA LYS A 319 -14.57 -34.17 -6.49
C LYS A 319 -13.94 -33.03 -5.68
N ASN A 320 -13.22 -33.40 -4.63
CA ASN A 320 -12.42 -32.44 -3.85
C ASN A 320 -11.17 -32.00 -4.64
N GLY A 321 -10.17 -31.43 -3.97
CA GLY A 321 -8.99 -30.88 -4.61
C GLY A 321 -8.27 -31.80 -5.60
N LEU A 322 -7.78 -31.20 -6.69
CA LEU A 322 -6.94 -31.83 -7.69
C LEU A 322 -5.48 -31.79 -7.22
N LEU A 323 -5.04 -32.88 -6.60
CA LEU A 323 -3.67 -33.04 -6.10
C LEU A 323 -2.64 -32.95 -7.23
N GLY A 324 -1.65 -32.06 -7.08
CA GLY A 324 -0.56 -31.91 -8.04
C GLY A 324 -1.01 -31.27 -9.37
N ALA A 325 -1.99 -30.37 -9.31
CA ALA A 325 -2.44 -29.63 -10.47
C ALA A 325 -1.31 -28.74 -11.07
N PRO A 326 -1.35 -28.43 -12.37
CA PRO A 326 -0.51 -27.40 -12.96
C PRO A 326 -0.84 -26.02 -12.36
N PRO A 327 0.14 -25.13 -12.14
CA PRO A 327 -0.12 -23.79 -11.62
C PRO A 327 -0.68 -22.89 -12.73
N GLY A 328 -1.43 -21.86 -12.33
CA GLY A 328 -2.03 -20.87 -13.23
C GLY A 328 -3.24 -21.40 -14.01
N ASP A 329 -3.66 -22.64 -13.77
CA ASP A 329 -4.86 -23.22 -14.37
C ASP A 329 -5.96 -23.27 -13.30
N PHE A 330 -6.76 -22.20 -13.22
CA PHE A 330 -7.93 -22.04 -12.36
C PHE A 330 -8.81 -20.89 -12.87
N ASP A 331 -10.09 -20.87 -12.47
CA ASP A 331 -11.10 -20.01 -13.10
C ASP A 331 -11.69 -18.98 -12.12
N LYS A 332 -11.48 -19.17 -10.81
CA LYS A 332 -12.04 -18.32 -9.75
C LYS A 332 -11.04 -18.17 -8.61
N TRP A 333 -11.21 -17.10 -7.84
CA TRP A 333 -10.53 -16.90 -6.56
C TRP A 333 -11.52 -16.99 -5.41
N VAL A 334 -11.09 -17.56 -4.29
CA VAL A 334 -11.83 -17.53 -3.02
C VAL A 334 -10.94 -16.92 -1.94
N LEU A 335 -11.33 -15.79 -1.37
CA LEU A 335 -10.76 -15.29 -0.13
C LEU A 335 -11.59 -15.87 1.01
N ALA A 336 -10.97 -16.72 1.80
CA ALA A 336 -11.56 -17.27 2.99
C ALA A 336 -11.10 -16.47 4.20
N LEU A 337 -12.05 -15.98 5.00
CA LEU A 337 -11.77 -15.27 6.25
C LEU A 337 -12.43 -15.99 7.43
N TYR A 338 -11.68 -16.14 8.52
CA TYR A 338 -12.17 -16.62 9.81
C TYR A 338 -12.89 -15.53 10.56
N TRP A 339 -14.00 -15.88 11.20
CA TRP A 339 -14.48 -15.11 12.34
C TRP A 339 -13.60 -15.45 13.54
N GLN A 340 -12.56 -14.64 13.70
CA GLN A 340 -11.47 -14.86 14.64
C GLN A 340 -11.91 -14.97 16.11
N PRO A 341 -12.94 -14.24 16.59
CA PRO A 341 -13.43 -14.38 17.97
C PRO A 341 -13.91 -15.79 18.31
N GLU A 342 -14.53 -16.49 17.34
CA GLU A 342 -14.94 -17.88 17.51
C GLU A 342 -13.75 -18.81 17.71
N TRP A 343 -12.69 -18.56 16.94
CA TRP A 343 -11.49 -19.40 16.95
C TRP A 343 -10.71 -19.21 18.25
N ILE A 344 -10.51 -17.95 18.68
CA ILE A 344 -9.83 -17.62 19.94
C ILE A 344 -10.61 -18.22 21.13
N ALA A 345 -11.94 -18.08 21.15
CA ALA A 345 -12.77 -18.65 22.21
C ALA A 345 -12.63 -20.18 22.33
N ARG A 346 -12.45 -20.88 21.20
CA ARG A 346 -12.17 -22.32 21.17
C ARG A 346 -10.75 -22.66 21.61
N ALA A 347 -9.79 -21.77 21.36
CA ALA A 347 -8.39 -21.94 21.71
C ALA A 347 -8.05 -21.56 23.17
N CYS A 348 -9.03 -21.16 23.98
CA CYS A 348 -8.81 -20.69 25.36
C CYS A 348 -8.16 -21.70 26.33
N ASP A 349 -8.09 -22.99 25.99
CA ASP A 349 -7.35 -24.00 26.76
C ASP A 349 -5.91 -24.22 26.27
N THR A 350 -5.48 -23.46 25.25
CA THR A 350 -4.14 -23.49 24.66
C THR A 350 -3.33 -22.27 25.07
N THR A 351 -2.00 -22.39 24.99
CA THR A 351 -1.09 -21.24 25.21
C THR A 351 -1.20 -20.19 24.11
N TRP A 352 -1.83 -20.52 22.97
CA TRP A 352 -1.97 -19.60 21.86
C TRP A 352 -2.94 -18.46 22.19
N ALA A 353 -3.96 -18.72 23.00
CA ALA A 353 -4.89 -17.69 23.45
C ALA A 353 -4.24 -16.62 24.37
N GLU A 354 -3.03 -16.86 24.90
CA GLU A 354 -2.28 -15.87 25.67
C GLU A 354 -1.79 -14.69 24.81
N ASN A 355 -1.79 -14.84 23.47
CA ASN A 355 -1.43 -13.77 22.54
C ASN A 355 -2.55 -12.77 22.30
N PHE A 356 -3.77 -13.01 22.80
CA PHE A 356 -4.97 -12.25 22.44
C PHE A 356 -5.63 -11.56 23.63
N SER A 357 -5.83 -10.26 23.50
CA SER A 357 -6.60 -9.39 24.36
C SER A 357 -7.99 -9.12 23.76
N PRO A 358 -9.03 -8.94 24.59
CA PRO A 358 -10.35 -8.46 24.13
C PRO A 358 -10.36 -7.05 23.52
N ALA A 359 -9.21 -6.39 23.43
CA ALA A 359 -9.04 -5.08 22.78
C ALA A 359 -8.35 -5.19 21.41
N ASP A 360 -7.93 -6.39 21.00
CA ASP A 360 -7.24 -6.60 19.72
C ASP A 360 -8.26 -6.61 18.58
N TYR A 361 -7.85 -6.20 17.38
CA TYR A 361 -8.69 -6.25 16.18
C TYR A 361 -9.28 -7.64 15.95
N ALA A 362 -8.47 -8.68 16.11
CA ALA A 362 -8.85 -10.10 16.05
C ALA A 362 -9.97 -10.51 17.02
N ALA A 363 -10.24 -9.72 18.07
CA ALA A 363 -11.32 -9.97 19.02
C ALA A 363 -12.71 -9.52 18.52
N ALA A 364 -12.78 -8.75 17.43
CA ALA A 364 -14.04 -8.21 16.90
C ALA A 364 -14.20 -8.34 15.38
N TYR A 365 -13.19 -8.77 14.64
CA TYR A 365 -13.22 -8.76 13.17
C TYR A 365 -12.84 -10.09 12.53
N LEU A 366 -13.08 -10.18 11.22
CA LEU A 366 -12.64 -11.29 10.41
C LEU A 366 -11.10 -11.26 10.28
N SER A 367 -10.47 -12.43 10.18
CA SER A 367 -9.03 -12.58 9.94
C SER A 367 -8.78 -13.51 8.77
N VAL A 368 -7.64 -13.36 8.12
CA VAL A 368 -7.25 -14.15 6.95
C VAL A 368 -7.14 -15.63 7.29
N HIS A 369 -7.87 -16.45 6.52
CA HIS A 369 -7.57 -17.87 6.38
C HIS A 369 -6.65 -18.09 5.18
N GLY A 370 -7.02 -17.58 4.00
CA GLY A 370 -6.19 -17.67 2.81
C GLY A 370 -6.91 -17.23 1.54
N LEU A 371 -6.14 -17.13 0.45
CA LEU A 371 -6.59 -16.76 -0.88
C LEU A 371 -6.38 -17.97 -1.80
N TRP A 372 -7.47 -18.55 -2.29
CA TRP A 372 -7.46 -19.88 -2.87
C TRP A 372 -7.89 -19.86 -4.33
N PRO A 373 -7.06 -20.38 -5.24
CA PRO A 373 -7.51 -20.72 -6.58
C PRO A 373 -8.63 -21.76 -6.53
N ASP A 374 -9.68 -21.59 -7.34
CA ASP A 374 -10.85 -22.47 -7.39
C ASP A 374 -11.29 -22.73 -8.85
N TYR A 375 -12.09 -23.77 -9.05
CA TYR A 375 -12.58 -24.22 -10.35
C TYR A 375 -14.08 -24.05 -10.48
N ASP A 376 -14.52 -23.89 -11.72
CA ASP A 376 -15.85 -24.37 -12.03
C ASP A 376 -15.82 -25.91 -12.14
N PRO A 377 -16.59 -26.67 -11.32
CA PRO A 377 -16.58 -28.13 -11.44
C PRO A 377 -17.01 -28.63 -12.82
N GLU A 378 -17.81 -27.85 -13.56
CA GLU A 378 -18.20 -28.18 -14.92
C GLU A 378 -17.03 -28.00 -15.91
N SER A 379 -16.12 -27.05 -15.67
CA SER A 379 -14.95 -26.83 -16.52
C SER A 379 -13.84 -27.84 -16.24
N ARG A 380 -13.75 -28.42 -15.03
CA ARG A 380 -12.62 -29.28 -14.59
C ARG A 380 -12.98 -30.66 -14.10
N ASP A 381 -13.64 -31.46 -14.93
CA ASP A 381 -13.88 -32.91 -14.68
C ASP A 381 -14.49 -33.19 -13.28
N GLY A 382 -15.24 -32.23 -12.73
CA GLY A 382 -15.86 -32.28 -11.41
C GLY A 382 -14.97 -31.87 -10.24
N TYR A 383 -13.70 -31.53 -10.43
CA TYR A 383 -12.81 -31.03 -9.36
C TYR A 383 -13.21 -29.63 -8.91
N ARG A 384 -13.09 -29.37 -7.60
CA ARG A 384 -13.42 -28.05 -7.03
C ARG A 384 -12.28 -27.06 -7.04
N TYR A 385 -11.05 -27.48 -6.80
CA TYR A 385 -9.91 -26.56 -6.75
C TYR A 385 -8.61 -27.31 -7.05
N PRO A 386 -7.58 -26.63 -7.57
CA PRO A 386 -6.22 -27.17 -7.54
C PRO A 386 -5.71 -27.23 -6.10
N GLU A 387 -4.91 -28.25 -5.76
CA GLU A 387 -4.20 -28.27 -4.48
C GLU A 387 -2.83 -28.94 -4.59
N TRP A 388 -1.88 -28.45 -3.80
CA TRP A 388 -0.51 -28.99 -3.72
C TRP A 388 0.16 -29.08 -5.09
N CYS A 389 0.12 -27.98 -5.83
CA CYS A 389 0.45 -27.94 -7.24
C CYS A 389 1.90 -28.24 -7.58
N THR A 390 2.11 -28.65 -8.82
CA THR A 390 3.45 -28.91 -9.36
C THR A 390 3.97 -27.67 -10.06
N THR A 391 5.16 -27.17 -9.70
CA THR A 391 5.97 -26.16 -10.42
C THR A 391 5.57 -24.67 -10.37
N ALA A 392 5.19 -24.14 -9.21
CA ALA A 392 5.45 -22.71 -8.91
C ALA A 392 6.93 -22.54 -8.54
N GLY A 393 7.68 -21.73 -9.30
CA GLY A 393 9.13 -21.56 -9.09
C GLY A 393 9.98 -22.83 -9.27
N GLY A 394 9.47 -23.85 -9.98
CA GLY A 394 10.19 -25.12 -10.19
C GLY A 394 10.05 -26.15 -9.05
N VAL A 395 9.16 -25.92 -8.09
CA VAL A 395 8.99 -26.75 -6.88
C VAL A 395 7.71 -27.60 -6.97
N ASP A 396 7.79 -28.89 -6.63
CA ASP A 396 6.65 -29.81 -6.53
C ASP A 396 6.18 -29.89 -5.06
N TYR A 397 5.00 -29.33 -4.79
CA TYR A 397 4.42 -29.28 -3.44
C TYR A 397 3.55 -30.49 -3.10
N SER A 398 3.33 -31.44 -4.02
CA SER A 398 2.56 -32.64 -3.73
C SER A 398 3.01 -33.45 -2.49
N PRO A 399 4.31 -33.46 -2.08
CA PRO A 399 4.72 -34.09 -0.83
C PRO A 399 4.17 -33.41 0.44
N CYS A 400 3.84 -32.12 0.38
CA CYS A 400 3.31 -31.33 1.50
C CYS A 400 1.94 -31.83 1.97
N ALA A 401 1.18 -32.48 1.09
CA ALA A 401 -0.07 -33.16 1.44
C ALA A 401 0.13 -34.26 2.50
N SER A 402 1.33 -34.85 2.57
CA SER A 402 1.66 -35.93 3.51
C SER A 402 2.40 -35.45 4.76
N ASP A 403 3.21 -34.39 4.65
CA ASP A 403 3.91 -33.77 5.78
C ASP A 403 4.15 -32.28 5.52
N ILE A 404 3.29 -31.45 6.12
CA ILE A 404 3.34 -30.00 5.92
C ILE A 404 4.56 -29.33 6.56
N ARG A 405 5.27 -30.03 7.44
CA ARG A 405 6.51 -29.55 8.08
C ARG A 405 7.74 -29.76 7.22
N ASN A 406 7.58 -30.34 6.03
CA ASN A 406 8.68 -30.44 5.09
C ASN A 406 9.15 -29.02 4.73
N PRO A 407 10.46 -28.71 4.83
CA PRO A 407 10.97 -27.36 4.56
C PRO A 407 10.61 -26.82 3.17
N ILE A 408 10.34 -27.69 2.20
CA ILE A 408 9.90 -27.29 0.86
C ILE A 408 8.55 -26.56 0.90
N CYS A 409 7.71 -26.81 1.89
CA CYS A 409 6.37 -26.21 2.02
C CYS A 409 6.42 -24.83 2.66
N ALA A 410 7.53 -24.50 3.32
CA ALA A 410 7.69 -23.23 4.01
C ALA A 410 7.83 -22.10 2.99
N PRO A 411 7.22 -20.93 3.25
CA PRO A 411 7.68 -19.72 2.63
C PRO A 411 9.15 -19.47 2.97
N SER A 412 9.84 -18.75 2.10
CA SER A 412 11.22 -18.36 2.28
C SER A 412 11.34 -17.43 3.49
N GLU A 413 12.50 -17.47 4.16
CA GLU A 413 12.75 -16.60 5.30
C GLU A 413 12.59 -15.12 4.93
N SER A 414 13.03 -14.71 3.74
CA SER A 414 12.85 -13.34 3.24
C SER A 414 11.38 -12.98 3.04
N THR A 415 10.58 -13.88 2.46
CA THR A 415 9.13 -13.66 2.31
C THR A 415 8.44 -13.48 3.66
N LEU A 416 8.78 -14.32 4.64
CA LEU A 416 8.23 -14.21 5.98
C LEU A 416 8.66 -12.90 6.67
N GLN A 417 9.88 -12.42 6.40
CA GLN A 417 10.34 -11.14 6.93
C GLN A 417 9.71 -9.93 6.24
N THR A 418 9.09 -10.08 5.08
CA THR A 418 8.34 -9.01 4.43
C THR A 418 6.92 -8.90 4.99
N PHE A 419 6.18 -10.01 5.00
CA PHE A 419 4.75 -9.96 5.37
C PHE A 419 4.54 -10.36 6.82
N ASN A 420 5.14 -11.45 7.29
CA ASN A 420 4.77 -12.06 8.58
C ASN A 420 5.21 -11.30 9.83
N VAL A 421 6.11 -10.32 9.70
CA VAL A 421 6.69 -9.57 10.83
C VAL A 421 6.24 -8.12 10.91
N SER A 422 5.47 -7.61 9.94
CA SER A 422 4.90 -6.26 10.06
C SER A 422 3.76 -6.25 11.08
N ASP A 423 3.68 -5.18 11.88
CA ASP A 423 2.60 -5.01 12.87
C ASP A 423 1.22 -5.03 12.20
N ARG A 424 1.14 -4.50 10.97
CA ARG A 424 -0.07 -4.48 10.16
C ARG A 424 -0.52 -5.90 9.79
N TRP A 425 0.33 -6.71 9.18
CA TRP A 425 -0.02 -8.07 8.77
C TRP A 425 -0.40 -8.95 9.97
N GLN A 426 0.29 -8.78 11.10
CA GLN A 426 -0.03 -9.51 12.33
C GLN A 426 -1.42 -9.18 12.89
N THR A 427 -2.00 -8.03 12.53
CA THR A 427 -3.33 -7.59 13.01
C THR A 427 -4.48 -8.43 12.46
N TYR A 428 -4.40 -8.88 11.21
CA TYR A 428 -5.48 -9.63 10.54
C TYR A 428 -5.05 -10.99 9.99
N THR A 429 -3.77 -11.36 10.10
CA THR A 429 -3.27 -12.69 9.72
C THR A 429 -2.63 -13.43 10.90
N GLU A 430 -3.17 -13.20 12.10
CA GLU A 430 -2.79 -13.81 13.39
C GLU A 430 -2.41 -15.30 13.32
N TRP A 431 -3.19 -16.11 12.56
CA TRP A 431 -2.90 -17.53 12.37
C TRP A 431 -1.55 -17.76 11.68
N TYR A 432 -1.13 -16.90 10.76
CA TYR A 432 0.15 -16.97 10.06
C TYR A 432 1.29 -16.52 10.96
N ALA A 433 1.08 -15.43 11.71
CA ALA A 433 2.04 -14.87 12.65
C ALA A 433 2.41 -15.85 13.77
N PHE A 434 1.41 -16.55 14.31
CA PHE A 434 1.56 -17.32 15.55
C PHE A 434 1.50 -18.85 15.37
N SER A 435 1.23 -19.36 14.16
CA SER A 435 1.27 -20.79 13.85
C SER A 435 2.46 -21.14 12.98
N GLY A 436 3.34 -21.99 13.49
CA GLY A 436 4.58 -22.37 12.80
C GLY A 436 4.41 -23.14 11.48
N THR A 437 3.19 -23.48 11.05
CA THR A 437 2.94 -24.16 9.76
C THR A 437 1.73 -23.62 8.99
N ALA A 438 1.08 -22.55 9.46
CA ALA A 438 -0.08 -21.99 8.76
C ALA A 438 0.29 -21.46 7.38
N SER A 439 1.28 -20.56 7.34
CA SER A 439 1.81 -20.00 6.10
C SER A 439 2.41 -21.09 5.19
N TYR A 440 2.87 -22.22 5.76
CA TYR A 440 3.38 -23.36 5.01
C TYR A 440 2.23 -24.08 4.29
N HIS A 441 1.11 -24.27 5.00
CA HIS A 441 -0.11 -24.83 4.44
C HIS A 441 -0.66 -23.97 3.32
N GLU A 442 -0.89 -22.70 3.61
CA GLU A 442 -1.55 -21.78 2.70
C GLU A 442 -0.70 -21.55 1.44
N TRP A 443 0.61 -21.40 1.60
CA TRP A 443 1.50 -21.37 0.44
C TRP A 443 1.51 -22.70 -0.32
N ALA A 444 1.91 -23.81 0.31
CA ALA A 444 2.17 -25.04 -0.43
C ALA A 444 0.91 -25.65 -1.07
N LYS A 445 -0.25 -25.47 -0.43
CA LYS A 445 -1.52 -26.01 -0.92
C LYS A 445 -2.18 -25.10 -1.95
N HIS A 446 -2.18 -23.79 -1.72
CA HIS A 446 -2.97 -22.82 -2.48
C HIS A 446 -2.09 -21.85 -3.26
N GLY A 447 -1.15 -21.16 -2.61
CA GLY A 447 -0.26 -20.21 -3.28
C GLY A 447 0.63 -20.82 -4.36
N GLY A 448 1.15 -22.03 -4.15
CA GLY A 448 1.95 -22.76 -5.15
C GLY A 448 1.16 -23.15 -6.41
N CYS A 449 -0.17 -22.96 -6.41
CA CYS A 449 -1.03 -23.19 -7.57
C CYS A 449 -1.20 -21.96 -8.47
N THR A 450 -0.67 -20.80 -8.09
CA THR A 450 -0.79 -19.59 -8.90
C THR A 450 0.27 -19.51 -9.99
N GLY A 451 1.45 -20.10 -9.74
CA GLY A 451 2.64 -19.89 -10.56
C GLY A 451 3.43 -18.64 -10.19
N TRP A 452 2.96 -17.87 -9.21
CA TRP A 452 3.60 -16.65 -8.74
C TRP A 452 4.81 -16.92 -7.83
N THR A 453 5.55 -15.85 -7.53
CA THR A 453 6.46 -15.82 -6.40
C THR A 453 5.66 -15.84 -5.09
N GLN A 454 6.33 -16.22 -4.00
CA GLN A 454 5.69 -16.23 -2.69
C GLN A 454 5.30 -14.83 -2.25
N ASP A 455 6.18 -13.86 -2.48
CA ASP A 455 5.95 -12.47 -2.10
C ASP A 455 4.68 -11.93 -2.76
N PHE A 456 4.56 -12.09 -4.08
CA PHE A 456 3.40 -11.61 -4.82
C PHE A 456 2.09 -12.27 -4.33
N TYR A 457 2.10 -13.57 -4.03
CA TYR A 457 0.92 -14.24 -3.47
C TYR A 457 0.49 -13.64 -2.12
N PHE A 458 1.43 -13.39 -1.21
CA PHE A 458 1.09 -12.83 0.10
C PHE A 458 0.70 -11.35 0.01
N THR A 459 1.32 -10.56 -0.88
CA THR A 459 0.85 -9.19 -1.17
C THR A 459 -0.57 -9.19 -1.73
N THR A 460 -0.86 -10.00 -2.75
CA THR A 460 -2.22 -10.06 -3.31
C THR A 460 -3.25 -10.54 -2.27
N LEU A 461 -2.87 -11.46 -1.38
CA LEU A 461 -3.70 -11.86 -0.26
C LEU A 461 -4.00 -10.68 0.69
N GLU A 462 -3.01 -9.84 0.97
CA GLU A 462 -3.15 -8.60 1.74
C GLU A 462 -4.13 -7.63 1.11
N ASP A 463 -3.90 -7.30 -0.15
CA ASP A 463 -4.68 -6.30 -0.86
C ASP A 463 -6.14 -6.75 -1.00
N THR A 464 -6.35 -8.05 -1.25
CA THR A 464 -7.70 -8.61 -1.35
C THR A 464 -8.39 -8.60 0.03
N TYR A 465 -7.65 -8.82 1.12
CA TYR A 465 -8.19 -8.69 2.47
C TYR A 465 -8.59 -7.24 2.77
N ILE A 466 -7.69 -6.28 2.54
CA ILE A 466 -7.94 -4.87 2.80
C ILE A 466 -9.17 -4.41 2.02
N ARG A 467 -9.30 -4.80 0.75
CA ARG A 467 -10.47 -4.49 -0.09
C ARG A 467 -11.80 -4.94 0.52
N VAL A 468 -11.85 -6.10 1.18
CA VAL A 468 -13.09 -6.58 1.79
C VAL A 468 -13.26 -6.13 3.24
N ALA A 469 -12.17 -5.74 3.92
CA ALA A 469 -12.21 -5.28 5.30
C ALA A 469 -13.02 -3.99 5.46
N GLN A 470 -13.24 -3.25 4.37
CA GLN A 470 -14.01 -2.00 4.33
C GLN A 470 -15.51 -2.20 4.11
N LEU A 471 -15.96 -3.44 3.86
CA LEU A 471 -17.38 -3.71 3.59
C LEU A 471 -18.21 -3.56 4.88
N ASP A 472 -19.43 -3.06 4.75
CA ASP A 472 -20.38 -2.85 5.85
C ASP A 472 -20.58 -4.11 6.71
N GLY A 473 -20.44 -5.29 6.09
CA GLY A 473 -20.52 -6.57 6.76
C GLY A 473 -19.48 -6.77 7.87
N PHE A 474 -18.29 -6.19 7.79
CA PHE A 474 -17.29 -6.26 8.88
C PHE A 474 -17.82 -5.56 10.13
N SER A 475 -18.24 -4.31 9.98
CA SER A 475 -18.82 -3.51 11.06
C SER A 475 -20.15 -4.09 11.55
N TYR A 476 -20.97 -4.67 10.68
CA TYR A 476 -22.16 -5.41 11.07
C TYR A 476 -21.83 -6.58 12.01
N LEU A 477 -20.86 -7.43 11.64
CA LEU A 477 -20.47 -8.56 12.46
C LEU A 477 -19.92 -8.13 13.83
N ALA A 478 -19.07 -7.09 13.86
CA ALA A 478 -18.54 -6.54 15.10
C ALA A 478 -19.65 -6.01 16.03
N ASN A 479 -20.59 -5.24 15.48
CA ASN A 479 -21.71 -4.66 16.22
C ASN A 479 -22.70 -5.69 16.76
N HIS A 480 -22.79 -6.85 16.11
CA HIS A 480 -23.69 -7.95 16.50
C HIS A 480 -22.96 -9.12 17.18
N ALA A 481 -21.70 -8.93 17.58
CA ALA A 481 -20.95 -9.94 18.30
C ALA A 481 -21.63 -10.33 19.62
N GLY A 482 -21.92 -11.61 19.79
CA GLY A 482 -22.65 -12.17 20.94
C GLY A 482 -24.16 -12.35 20.71
N GLU A 483 -24.67 -11.95 19.54
CA GLU A 483 -26.09 -12.04 19.21
C GLU A 483 -26.43 -13.22 18.28
N ASP A 484 -27.71 -13.60 18.26
CA ASP A 484 -28.29 -14.46 17.23
C ASP A 484 -29.01 -13.57 16.21
N VAL A 485 -28.44 -13.43 15.01
CA VAL A 485 -28.99 -12.57 13.95
C VAL A 485 -29.61 -13.40 12.83
N PRO A 486 -30.60 -12.89 12.08
CA PRO A 486 -31.07 -13.55 10.87
C PRO A 486 -29.92 -13.77 9.88
N HIS A 487 -29.91 -14.93 9.23
CA HIS A 487 -28.91 -15.26 8.19
C HIS A 487 -28.87 -14.20 7.08
N ASP A 488 -30.05 -13.80 6.60
CA ASP A 488 -30.18 -12.87 5.48
C ASP A 488 -29.64 -11.48 5.83
N ASP A 489 -29.70 -11.07 7.11
CA ASP A 489 -29.14 -9.78 7.54
C ASP A 489 -27.61 -9.76 7.42
N ILE A 490 -26.92 -10.88 7.69
CA ILE A 490 -25.46 -11.00 7.46
C ILE A 490 -25.17 -10.92 5.96
N VAL A 491 -25.90 -11.66 5.14
CA VAL A 491 -25.70 -11.67 3.67
C VAL A 491 -25.94 -10.28 3.09
N ASP A 492 -27.02 -9.61 3.48
CA ASP A 492 -27.39 -8.29 2.98
C ASP A 492 -26.35 -7.24 3.38
N ALA A 493 -25.76 -7.35 4.59
CA ALA A 493 -24.71 -6.44 5.05
C ALA A 493 -23.42 -6.51 4.22
N PHE A 494 -23.11 -7.65 3.59
CA PHE A 494 -21.97 -7.75 2.66
C PHE A 494 -22.37 -7.49 1.20
N ALA A 495 -23.56 -7.93 0.79
CA ALA A 495 -23.96 -7.93 -0.61
C ALA A 495 -24.21 -6.53 -1.19
N SER A 496 -24.51 -5.53 -0.33
CA SER A 496 -24.67 -4.12 -0.75
C SER A 496 -23.44 -3.62 -1.51
N ASP A 497 -22.26 -3.99 -1.02
CA ASP A 497 -20.98 -3.45 -1.47
C ASP A 497 -20.33 -4.35 -2.55
N LEU A 498 -20.94 -5.50 -2.82
CA LEU A 498 -20.46 -6.51 -3.77
C LEU A 498 -21.28 -6.54 -5.06
N ASN A 499 -21.92 -5.42 -5.43
CA ASN A 499 -22.80 -5.30 -6.60
C ASN A 499 -23.93 -6.33 -6.60
N GLY A 500 -24.42 -6.72 -5.42
CA GLY A 500 -25.46 -7.72 -5.23
C GLY A 500 -24.99 -9.18 -5.32
N ASN A 501 -23.68 -9.44 -5.49
CA ASN A 501 -23.13 -10.78 -5.36
C ASN A 501 -23.04 -11.16 -3.88
N GLN A 502 -23.48 -12.37 -3.54
CA GLN A 502 -23.49 -12.81 -2.14
C GLN A 502 -22.20 -13.53 -1.78
N PRO A 503 -21.59 -13.24 -0.62
CA PRO A 503 -20.56 -14.11 -0.07
C PRO A 503 -21.18 -15.45 0.39
N ALA A 504 -20.34 -16.42 0.71
CA ALA A 504 -20.77 -17.63 1.41
C ALA A 504 -20.56 -17.44 2.91
N ILE A 505 -21.63 -17.53 3.69
CA ILE A 505 -21.53 -17.55 5.15
C ILE A 505 -21.29 -19.00 5.60
N ILE A 506 -20.23 -19.21 6.36
CA ILE A 506 -19.79 -20.53 6.78
C ILE A 506 -20.01 -20.70 8.28
N CYS A 507 -20.86 -21.67 8.64
CA CYS A 507 -21.22 -21.95 10.02
C CYS A 507 -20.57 -23.24 10.50
N ASP A 508 -20.26 -23.30 11.79
CA ASP A 508 -20.19 -24.59 12.46
C ASP A 508 -21.58 -25.25 12.43
N GLY A 509 -21.66 -26.58 12.49
CA GLY A 509 -22.92 -27.33 12.34
C GLY A 509 -24.03 -27.02 13.35
N ARG A 510 -23.85 -26.02 14.23
CA ARG A 510 -24.82 -25.47 15.18
C ARG A 510 -25.33 -24.07 14.77
N CYS A 511 -25.12 -23.65 13.53
CA CYS A 511 -25.46 -22.30 13.05
C CYS A 511 -24.69 -21.19 13.78
N THR A 512 -23.42 -21.45 14.08
CA THR A 512 -22.51 -20.46 14.67
C THR A 512 -21.53 -20.01 13.60
N LEU A 513 -21.39 -18.69 13.37
CA LEU A 513 -20.49 -18.13 12.38
C LEU A 513 -19.05 -18.61 12.63
N SER A 514 -18.41 -19.09 11.57
CA SER A 514 -17.02 -19.57 11.61
C SER A 514 -16.16 -18.89 10.55
N GLN A 515 -16.66 -18.73 9.33
CA GLN A 515 -15.95 -18.04 8.24
C GLN A 515 -16.92 -17.28 7.34
N VAL A 516 -16.38 -16.33 6.58
CA VAL A 516 -17.04 -15.69 5.45
C VAL A 516 -16.13 -15.83 4.24
N TRP A 517 -16.65 -16.37 3.14
CA TRP A 517 -15.88 -16.58 1.91
C TRP A 517 -16.42 -15.69 0.80
N PHE A 518 -15.49 -14.99 0.16
CA PHE A 518 -15.76 -14.11 -0.96
C PHE A 518 -15.15 -14.75 -2.20
N MET A 519 -15.81 -14.61 -3.35
CA MET A 519 -15.35 -15.18 -4.60
C MET A 519 -15.19 -14.09 -5.65
N TRP A 520 -14.16 -14.22 -6.49
CA TRP A 520 -13.88 -13.29 -7.59
C TRP A 520 -13.59 -14.00 -8.90
N THR A 521 -13.74 -13.26 -9.99
CA THR A 521 -13.20 -13.64 -11.29
C THR A 521 -11.67 -13.67 -11.25
N VAL A 522 -11.07 -14.35 -12.21
CA VAL A 522 -9.61 -14.35 -12.43
C VAL A 522 -9.30 -13.40 -13.58
N GLN A 523 -8.42 -12.44 -13.35
CA GLN A 523 -7.91 -11.53 -14.37
C GLN A 523 -6.84 -12.21 -15.25
N PRO A 524 -6.46 -11.62 -16.40
CA PRO A 524 -5.44 -12.21 -17.28
C PRO A 524 -4.06 -12.43 -16.61
N ASP A 525 -3.71 -11.59 -15.65
CA ASP A 525 -2.50 -11.70 -14.80
C ASP A 525 -2.67 -12.67 -13.62
N LEU A 526 -3.81 -13.36 -13.58
CA LEU A 526 -4.27 -14.29 -12.55
C LEU A 526 -4.68 -13.63 -11.23
N THR A 527 -4.81 -12.31 -11.13
CA THR A 527 -5.24 -11.65 -9.88
C THR A 527 -6.76 -11.71 -9.67
N PRO A 528 -7.26 -11.51 -8.44
CA PRO A 528 -8.70 -11.38 -8.16
C PRO A 528 -9.32 -10.16 -8.85
N GLY A 529 -10.40 -10.39 -9.60
CA GLY A 529 -11.10 -9.36 -10.37
C GLY A 529 -12.40 -8.85 -9.72
N ASP A 530 -13.51 -9.05 -10.43
CA ASP A 530 -14.84 -8.62 -10.00
C ASP A 530 -15.47 -9.67 -9.05
N PRO A 531 -16.26 -9.24 -8.06
CA PRO A 531 -16.94 -10.16 -7.15
C PRO A 531 -17.92 -11.05 -7.91
N VAL A 532 -18.02 -12.31 -7.47
CA VAL A 532 -18.89 -13.33 -8.04
C VAL A 532 -19.72 -13.95 -6.94
N ASP A 533 -21.00 -14.19 -7.22
CA ASP A 533 -21.91 -14.86 -6.29
C ASP A 533 -21.37 -16.21 -5.82
N HIS A 534 -21.18 -16.33 -4.52
CA HIS A 534 -20.68 -17.54 -3.86
C HIS A 534 -21.73 -18.20 -2.95
N SER A 535 -23.01 -17.81 -3.05
CA SER A 535 -24.11 -18.32 -2.22
C SER A 535 -24.28 -19.85 -2.27
N SER A 536 -23.73 -20.51 -3.30
CA SER A 536 -23.75 -21.97 -3.44
C SER A 536 -22.85 -22.70 -2.43
N ALA A 537 -21.81 -22.05 -1.92
CA ALA A 537 -20.92 -22.57 -0.89
C ALA A 537 -21.42 -22.27 0.53
N ASP A 538 -22.49 -21.47 0.66
CA ASP A 538 -23.07 -21.09 1.95
C ASP A 538 -23.60 -22.30 2.71
N THR A 539 -23.01 -22.53 3.89
CA THR A 539 -23.39 -23.64 4.78
C THR A 539 -24.41 -23.21 5.84
N CYS A 540 -24.54 -21.89 6.08
CA CYS A 540 -25.50 -21.29 6.99
C CYS A 540 -26.89 -21.11 6.35
N ARG A 541 -27.06 -21.26 5.04
CA ARG A 541 -28.31 -20.93 4.31
C ARG A 541 -29.60 -21.59 4.80
N THR A 542 -29.48 -22.64 5.63
CA THR A 542 -30.62 -23.35 6.21
C THR A 542 -30.90 -22.95 7.67
N CYS A 543 -30.02 -22.14 8.26
CA CYS A 543 -30.15 -21.56 9.57
C CYS A 543 -31.14 -20.39 9.51
N LEU A 544 -32.13 -20.40 10.39
CA LEU A 544 -33.04 -19.25 10.54
C LEU A 544 -32.29 -18.05 11.13
N THR A 545 -31.42 -18.32 12.09
CA THR A 545 -30.54 -17.36 12.74
C THR A 545 -29.14 -17.95 12.83
N VAL A 546 -28.14 -17.09 12.78
CA VAL A 546 -26.73 -17.41 12.95
C VAL A 546 -26.25 -16.73 14.23
N THR A 547 -25.64 -17.49 15.13
CA THR A 547 -24.94 -16.95 16.30
C THR A 547 -23.63 -16.34 15.83
N ILE A 548 -23.38 -15.07 16.15
CA ILE A 548 -22.07 -14.42 15.96
C ILE A 548 -21.31 -14.51 17.28
N PRO A 549 -20.23 -15.31 17.39
CA PRO A 549 -19.48 -15.44 18.63
C PRO A 549 -18.81 -14.15 19.10
N LEU A 550 -18.88 -13.88 20.39
CA LEU A 550 -18.13 -12.82 21.05
C LEU A 550 -16.89 -13.42 21.74
N TYR A 551 -15.74 -12.76 21.61
CA TYR A 551 -14.57 -13.02 22.45
C TYR A 551 -14.42 -11.91 23.50
N ASP A 552 -14.59 -12.26 24.78
CA ASP A 552 -14.45 -11.36 25.94
C ASP A 552 -13.28 -11.77 26.85
N GLY A 553 -12.40 -12.66 26.38
CA GLY A 553 -11.22 -13.15 27.08
C GLY A 553 -11.35 -14.59 27.60
N CYS A 554 -10.21 -15.25 27.83
CA CYS A 554 -10.19 -16.62 28.34
C CYS A 554 -10.23 -16.67 29.87
N GLY A 555 -11.31 -17.20 30.48
CA GLY A 555 -11.29 -17.53 31.91
C GLY A 555 -12.44 -18.34 32.50
N GLN A 556 -12.07 -19.20 33.46
CA GLN A 556 -12.99 -19.91 34.35
C GLN A 556 -13.46 -18.92 35.45
N ALA A 557 -14.65 -18.33 35.30
CA ALA A 557 -15.31 -17.43 36.26
C ALA A 557 -14.53 -16.14 36.60
N PHE A 558 -14.84 -15.03 35.92
CA PHE A 558 -14.27 -13.72 36.26
C PHE A 558 -15.08 -12.94 37.31
N PRO A 559 -14.41 -12.21 38.23
CA PRO A 559 -15.01 -11.15 39.04
C PRO A 559 -15.22 -9.87 38.20
N PRO A 560 -16.21 -9.02 38.56
CA PRO A 560 -16.58 -7.85 37.76
C PRO A 560 -15.61 -6.69 38.03
N ASN A 561 -14.55 -6.53 37.23
CA ASN A 561 -13.84 -5.25 37.00
C ASN A 561 -12.53 -5.42 36.19
N VAL A 562 -12.61 -6.03 35.01
CA VAL A 562 -11.73 -5.67 33.88
C VAL A 562 -12.66 -5.19 32.78
N ALA A 563 -12.33 -4.05 32.17
CA ALA A 563 -13.26 -3.31 31.31
C ALA A 563 -13.81 -4.21 30.20
N ASN A 564 -15.14 -4.29 30.16
CA ASN A 564 -15.94 -4.86 29.09
C ASN A 564 -15.72 -3.94 27.88
N THR A 565 -14.71 -4.23 27.05
CA THR A 565 -14.55 -3.53 25.77
C THR A 565 -15.74 -3.93 24.91
N ASP A 566 -16.51 -2.92 24.51
CA ASP A 566 -17.59 -3.11 23.55
C ASP A 566 -16.92 -3.45 22.21
N PRO A 567 -17.16 -4.61 21.58
CA PRO A 567 -16.54 -4.95 20.29
C PRO A 567 -16.81 -3.87 19.23
N ALA A 568 -17.98 -3.23 19.30
CA ALA A 568 -18.36 -2.09 18.46
C ALA A 568 -17.49 -0.82 18.68
N SER A 569 -16.65 -0.81 19.72
CA SER A 569 -15.71 0.28 20.02
C SER A 569 -14.26 -0.02 19.63
N ILE A 570 -14.00 -1.20 19.06
CA ILE A 570 -12.71 -1.50 18.44
C ILE A 570 -12.77 -0.97 17.02
N ASP A 571 -12.00 0.06 16.72
CA ASP A 571 -12.01 0.70 15.40
C ASP A 571 -11.50 -0.28 14.33
N ASN A 572 -12.19 -0.35 13.20
CA ASN A 572 -11.66 -1.01 12.01
C ASN A 572 -10.65 -0.05 11.36
N PRO A 573 -9.34 -0.37 11.32
CA PRO A 573 -8.33 0.55 10.80
C PRO A 573 -8.42 0.77 9.29
N PHE A 574 -9.35 0.09 8.62
CA PHE A 574 -9.60 0.19 7.19
C PHE A 574 -10.90 0.92 6.85
N ASP A 575 -11.75 1.23 7.84
CA ASP A 575 -12.95 2.03 7.60
C ASP A 575 -12.53 3.47 7.29
N ASP A 576 -12.92 3.95 6.11
CA ASP A 576 -12.87 5.38 5.79
C ASP A 576 -13.98 6.06 6.59
N ASP A 577 -13.60 6.73 7.68
CA ASP A 577 -14.53 7.33 8.63
C ASP A 577 -15.16 8.61 8.03
N ASP A 578 -16.12 8.42 7.12
CA ASP A 578 -16.98 9.46 6.54
C ASP A 578 -17.93 10.00 7.63
N GLY A 579 -17.41 10.95 8.40
CA GLY A 579 -18.13 11.58 9.51
C GLY A 579 -19.50 12.13 9.11
N SER A 580 -20.57 11.42 9.47
CA SER A 580 -21.94 11.94 9.42
C SER A 580 -22.90 11.41 10.51
N GLY A 581 -22.42 11.29 11.74
CA GLY A 581 -23.24 11.02 12.93
C GLY A 581 -23.77 12.28 13.64
N SER A 582 -24.82 12.92 13.11
CA SER A 582 -25.52 14.01 13.81
C SER A 582 -26.31 13.49 15.04
N GLY A 583 -25.97 13.97 16.25
CA GLY A 583 -26.63 13.55 17.50
C GLY A 583 -26.43 14.53 18.67
N SER A 584 -27.33 15.50 18.77
CA SER A 584 -27.41 16.59 19.73
C SER A 584 -27.39 16.26 21.24
N GLY A 585 -26.53 16.96 21.99
CA GLY A 585 -26.91 17.86 23.10
C GLY A 585 -27.26 17.30 24.49
N GLY A 586 -26.47 17.70 25.51
CA GLY A 586 -26.90 17.65 26.92
C GLY A 586 -25.81 18.01 27.92
N GLY A 587 -25.69 19.29 28.28
CA GLY A 587 -24.71 19.78 29.27
C GLY A 587 -25.03 19.43 30.72
N GLY A 588 -24.02 19.50 31.58
CA GLY A 588 -24.17 19.35 33.03
C GLY A 588 -22.87 19.66 33.78
N SER A 589 -22.80 20.88 34.30
CA SER A 589 -21.70 21.48 35.04
C SER A 589 -21.47 20.95 36.47
N SER A 590 -20.23 21.15 36.94
CA SER A 590 -19.82 21.68 38.27
C SER A 590 -19.28 20.71 39.34
N SER A 591 -17.98 20.93 39.66
CA SER A 591 -17.39 21.24 40.98
C SER A 591 -17.60 20.23 42.14
N SER A 592 -16.62 19.84 42.96
CA SER A 592 -15.71 20.69 43.72
C SER A 592 -14.86 19.84 44.70
N SER A 593 -13.86 20.51 45.30
CA SER A 593 -13.13 20.22 46.55
C SER A 593 -11.90 19.31 46.44
N GLY A 594 -10.71 19.65 46.95
CA GLY A 594 -10.26 20.82 47.71
C GLY A 594 -9.15 20.41 48.70
N ASN A 595 -8.06 21.18 48.69
CA ASN A 595 -7.01 21.35 49.75
C ASN A 595 -6.09 20.12 50.03
N GLU A 596 -4.78 20.24 50.28
CA GLU A 596 -4.02 21.26 51.00
C GLU A 596 -2.60 21.46 50.43
N ALA A 597 -2.06 22.67 50.65
CA ALA A 597 -0.67 23.02 50.42
C ALA A 597 0.17 22.93 51.71
N ILE A 598 1.49 22.81 51.51
CA ILE A 598 2.64 23.36 52.27
C ILE A 598 3.64 22.26 52.67
N TRP A 599 4.78 22.20 51.97
CA TRP A 599 6.16 22.39 52.45
C TRP A 599 7.15 21.99 51.34
N ALA A 600 7.94 22.95 50.86
CA ALA A 600 9.20 22.74 50.13
C ALA A 600 10.36 23.21 51.04
N PRO A 601 11.66 22.96 50.76
CA PRO A 601 12.30 22.08 49.77
C PRO A 601 13.35 21.13 50.43
N ILE A 602 13.99 20.23 49.66
CA ILE A 602 15.41 19.78 49.76
C ILE A 602 15.63 18.53 48.86
N ILE A 603 16.59 18.64 47.92
CA ILE A 603 17.36 17.55 47.24
C ILE A 603 16.59 16.79 46.13
N ALA A 604 16.53 17.34 44.92
CA ALA A 604 17.39 16.97 43.77
C ALA A 604 18.63 16.11 44.08
N ILE A 605 18.89 15.12 43.21
CA ILE A 605 19.90 14.04 43.25
C ILE A 605 19.28 12.72 43.71
N VAL A 606 18.75 11.93 42.76
CA VAL A 606 18.85 10.45 42.69
C VAL A 606 18.16 9.88 41.43
N PHE A 607 17.25 10.60 40.74
CA PHE A 607 16.46 9.98 39.66
C PHE A 607 16.91 10.20 38.19
N VAL A 608 18.11 10.74 37.94
CA VAL A 608 18.66 10.87 36.56
C VAL A 608 19.83 9.91 36.30
N LEU A 609 20.18 9.02 37.24
CA LEU A 609 21.26 8.03 37.07
C LEU A 609 20.75 6.58 36.94
N GLY A 610 19.48 6.39 36.56
CA GLY A 610 18.86 5.06 36.42
C GLY A 610 18.66 4.56 34.98
N LEU A 611 18.75 5.42 33.97
CA LEU A 611 18.30 5.09 32.60
C LEU A 611 19.38 5.14 31.52
N VAL A 612 20.67 5.18 31.88
CA VAL A 612 21.80 5.06 30.93
C VAL A 612 22.65 3.80 31.20
N GLY A 613 22.29 2.98 32.20
CA GLY A 613 23.05 1.79 32.60
C GLY A 613 22.58 0.46 32.02
N GLY A 614 21.48 0.42 31.26
CA GLY A 614 20.85 -0.82 30.80
C GLY A 614 21.25 -1.30 29.40
N PHE A 615 21.71 -0.41 28.52
CA PHE A 615 21.81 -0.72 27.09
C PHE A 615 23.18 -1.27 26.64
N ALA A 616 24.23 -1.14 27.47
CA ALA A 616 25.59 -1.58 27.12
C ALA A 616 25.90 -3.06 27.45
N ALA A 617 24.91 -3.83 27.95
CA ALA A 617 25.13 -5.22 28.41
C ALA A 617 24.67 -6.32 27.43
N TYR A 618 24.10 -5.98 26.26
CA TYR A 618 23.54 -7.01 25.36
C TYR A 618 24.45 -7.42 24.18
N TYR A 619 25.47 -6.62 23.78
CA TYR A 619 26.22 -6.91 22.53
C TYR A 619 27.74 -7.15 22.65
N THR A 620 28.28 -7.52 23.81
CA THR A 620 29.72 -7.91 23.93
C THR A 620 29.96 -9.37 24.33
N GLY A 621 29.16 -10.29 23.78
CA GLY A 621 29.37 -11.73 23.94
C GLY A 621 29.56 -12.46 22.61
N ARG A 622 30.82 -12.61 22.17
CA ARG A 622 31.33 -13.35 20.98
C ARG A 622 31.39 -12.44 19.73
N CYS A 623 32.52 -12.15 19.08
CA CYS A 623 33.67 -12.97 18.75
C CYS A 623 35.00 -12.19 18.79
N GLN A 624 36.07 -12.96 18.95
CA GLN A 624 37.46 -12.55 19.09
C GLN A 624 38.11 -12.23 17.74
N ALA A 625 38.76 -11.07 17.70
CA ALA A 625 40.09 -10.77 17.14
C ALA A 625 40.44 -11.13 15.69
N SER A 626 40.92 -10.12 14.96
CA SER A 626 42.18 -10.24 14.20
C SER A 626 43.13 -9.10 14.63
N GLU A 627 44.41 -9.46 14.87
CA GLU A 627 45.46 -8.63 15.48
C GLU A 627 46.08 -7.58 14.54
N GLU A 628 45.31 -6.99 13.62
CA GLU A 628 45.86 -6.07 12.61
C GLU A 628 45.50 -4.58 12.78
N PHE A 629 44.65 -4.21 13.75
CA PHE A 629 44.23 -2.81 13.97
C PHE A 629 44.68 -2.16 15.29
N LYS A 630 45.62 -2.75 16.02
CA LYS A 630 46.15 -2.17 17.26
C LYS A 630 46.93 -0.84 17.12
N PRO A 631 47.59 -0.50 15.99
CA PRO A 631 48.36 0.77 15.94
C PRO A 631 47.57 2.02 15.58
N LEU A 632 46.35 1.93 15.02
CA LEU A 632 45.59 3.09 14.55
C LEU A 632 44.64 3.70 15.60
N VAL A 633 44.34 2.96 16.68
CA VAL A 633 43.43 3.41 17.75
C VAL A 633 44.18 4.19 18.85
N GLU A 634 45.52 4.12 18.89
CA GLU A 634 46.34 4.84 19.88
C GLU A 634 46.76 6.26 19.44
N GLU A 635 46.59 6.65 18.18
CA GLU A 635 46.92 8.02 17.71
C GLU A 635 45.72 8.98 17.74
N THR A 636 44.47 8.50 17.65
CA THR A 636 43.27 9.35 17.73
C THR A 636 42.84 9.67 19.16
N LYS A 637 43.29 8.88 20.15
CA LYS A 637 42.90 9.04 21.55
C LYS A 637 43.57 10.23 22.26
N ASP A 638 44.72 10.69 21.74
CA ASP A 638 45.50 11.78 22.32
C ASP A 638 45.22 13.16 21.69
N GLN A 639 44.44 13.25 20.60
CA GLN A 639 44.05 14.52 19.98
C GLN A 639 42.70 15.07 20.47
N GLU A 640 41.71 14.23 20.82
CA GLU A 640 40.40 14.69 21.30
C GLU A 640 40.38 15.10 22.80
N MET A 641 41.38 14.70 23.59
CA MET A 641 41.47 15.12 25.01
C MET A 641 42.01 16.54 25.20
N ALA A 642 42.52 17.21 24.16
CA ALA A 642 43.08 18.56 24.25
C ALA A 642 42.10 19.67 23.81
N GLU A 643 41.09 19.38 22.99
CA GLU A 643 40.10 20.38 22.52
C GLU A 643 38.84 20.47 23.39
N MET A 644 38.64 19.55 24.35
CA MET A 644 37.56 19.68 25.37
C MET A 644 37.98 20.44 26.65
N THR A 645 39.21 20.96 26.73
CA THR A 645 39.71 21.72 27.91
C THR A 645 39.84 23.23 27.65
N GLU A 646 39.56 23.72 26.43
CA GLU A 646 39.41 25.16 26.11
C GLU A 646 37.99 25.43 25.61
#